data_AF-A0A7Z7QQI8-F1
#
_entry.id   AF-A0A7Z7QQI8-F1
#
_cell.length_a   1.000
_cell.length_b   1.000
_cell.length_c   1.000
_cell.angle_alpha   90.00
_cell.angle_beta   90.00
_cell.angle_gamma   90.00
#
_symmetry.space_group_name_H-M   'P 1'
#
loop_
_entity.id
_entity.type
_entity.pdbx_description
1 polymer ?
#
loop_
_entity_poly.entity_id
_entity_poly.type
_entity_poly.pdbx_seq_one_letter_code
_entity_poly.pdbx_strand_id
1 'polypeptide(L)'
;MDQLQDLLTESEKEAIAHLNGYTGTHRLSLKCLHLLIEEMWQTSRNQMEVFTALNLKPQKFQLSKQKQIPKNMVEEFILSPVVKRSFIQSIEIVNTVIKKYGLPEEIVIELAREKNSEDRRKFLNRIQKENENTRKQVEEAIREYGNHNAKGLVEKIKLHHMQEGKCLYSLQNIPLDDLLRNPSHYEIDHIIPRSVSFDNSFNNKVLVKQEENSKKGNRTPYQYLNSNESALSYAQFKQHILNLSKSKERISKKKREYLLEERDINKFEIQKEFINRNLVDTRYATRELVQLLKSYFSANDLDVKIKTINGSFTNYLRKAWKFDKARNKGFKHHAEDALIIANVSYLFKQSKELKEANAILENNNLSLNRNKESKNLLSEQDFRKMFEIPKQVQDIKDYKDFKYSHRVDKKPNRQLINDSLYSTREVNEDHYIVQTVKDIYAKDNTKIKDLFLKTPEKLLMYKHDPQTFEKLMLVIKQYGEEKNPFAKYYEENGEYLTKYAKNEKGPTIKKLKYIGKKVGTHLDISKNFPGAERKVVQLSIKPFRFDVFHSKAGYHMITLTYMDIKKKEKHYQILKNEYQALKERYKVPSDAQFIGSFYYNDLISIDDELFRVIGVNNSTRNVVELNMIDINYKYYCDLMEIKKTPRIFKTIGKKTEKIEKYSTDVLGNQFKVKPSKSPQLIFKRGVL
;
A
#
# COMPACT_ATOMS: atom_id res chain seq x y z
N MET A 1 -3.34 -50.25 -33.55
CA MET A 1 -2.56 -49.38 -32.64
C MET A 1 -1.71 -50.32 -31.83
N ASP A 2 -0.47 -50.52 -32.29
CA ASP A 2 0.47 -51.41 -31.62
C ASP A 2 0.80 -50.82 -30.24
N GLN A 3 0.49 -51.58 -29.19
CA GLN A 3 0.95 -51.26 -27.85
C GLN A 3 2.47 -51.39 -27.83
N LEU A 4 3.16 -50.31 -27.45
CA LEU A 4 4.60 -50.32 -27.20
C LEU A 4 4.93 -51.44 -26.21
N GLN A 5 5.95 -52.23 -26.54
CA GLN A 5 6.39 -53.35 -25.73
C GLN A 5 6.87 -52.84 -24.36
N ASP A 6 6.35 -53.41 -23.27
CA ASP A 6 6.74 -53.03 -21.92
C ASP A 6 8.10 -53.66 -21.59
N LEU A 7 9.14 -52.83 -21.56
CA LEU A 7 10.54 -53.26 -21.41
C LEU A 7 11.00 -53.34 -19.96
N LEU A 8 10.16 -52.93 -18.99
CA LEU A 8 10.51 -52.88 -17.56
C LEU A 8 9.82 -54.01 -16.79
N THR A 9 10.57 -54.68 -15.92
CA THR A 9 10.02 -55.66 -14.98
C THR A 9 9.23 -54.97 -13.85
N GLU A 10 8.31 -55.70 -13.22
CA GLU A 10 7.52 -55.15 -12.10
C GLU A 10 8.39 -54.71 -10.90
N SER A 11 9.48 -55.45 -10.63
CA SER A 11 10.45 -55.08 -9.59
C SER A 11 11.16 -53.76 -9.90
N GLU A 12 11.52 -53.52 -11.17
CA GLU A 12 12.12 -52.24 -11.59
C GLU A 12 11.12 -51.09 -11.50
N LYS A 13 9.85 -51.31 -11.87
CA LYS A 13 8.80 -50.29 -11.73
C LYS A 13 8.60 -49.88 -10.27
N GLU A 14 8.57 -50.85 -9.37
CA GLU A 14 8.46 -50.60 -7.92
C GLU A 14 9.68 -49.82 -7.41
N ALA A 15 10.89 -50.21 -7.80
CA ALA A 15 12.12 -49.49 -7.46
C ALA A 15 12.14 -48.03 -8.00
N ILE A 16 11.70 -47.81 -9.25
CA ILE A 16 11.62 -46.48 -9.87
C ILE A 16 10.59 -45.60 -9.16
N ALA A 17 9.44 -46.17 -8.76
CA ALA A 17 8.39 -45.44 -8.05
C ALA A 17 8.84 -44.91 -6.68
N HIS A 18 9.85 -45.54 -6.06
CA HIS A 18 10.44 -45.11 -4.80
C HIS A 18 11.54 -44.04 -4.95
N LEU A 19 11.89 -43.64 -6.18
CA LEU A 19 12.89 -42.59 -6.37
C LEU A 19 12.38 -41.22 -5.93
N ASN A 20 13.19 -40.53 -5.13
CA ASN A 20 12.90 -39.19 -4.63
C ASN A 20 13.54 -38.10 -5.53
N GLY A 21 12.95 -36.90 -5.52
CA GLY A 21 13.54 -35.71 -6.17
C GLY A 21 12.98 -35.34 -7.55
N TYR A 22 12.10 -36.15 -8.14
CA TYR A 22 11.44 -35.87 -9.43
C TYR A 22 10.32 -34.82 -9.28
N THR A 23 10.72 -33.56 -9.10
CA THR A 23 9.81 -32.43 -8.91
C THR A 23 10.23 -31.23 -9.76
N GLY A 24 9.24 -30.48 -10.25
CA GLY A 24 9.46 -29.28 -11.07
C GLY A 24 9.60 -29.56 -12.56
N THR A 25 10.02 -28.53 -13.30
CA THR A 25 10.15 -28.56 -14.75
C THR A 25 11.43 -27.85 -15.18
N HIS A 26 12.05 -28.33 -16.25
CA HIS A 26 13.09 -27.56 -16.93
C HIS A 26 12.49 -26.35 -17.67
N ARG A 27 13.25 -25.26 -17.83
CA ARG A 27 12.78 -24.03 -18.52
C ARG A 27 12.71 -24.16 -20.04
N LEU A 28 13.32 -25.20 -20.59
CA LEU A 28 13.33 -25.52 -22.02
C LEU A 28 12.61 -26.85 -22.24
N SER A 29 11.81 -26.93 -23.30
CA SER A 29 11.21 -28.18 -23.75
C SER A 29 12.28 -29.18 -24.20
N LEU A 30 11.97 -30.48 -24.13
CA LEU A 30 12.85 -31.55 -24.62
C LEU A 30 13.21 -31.38 -26.11
N LYS A 31 12.27 -30.92 -26.94
CA LYS A 31 12.51 -30.55 -28.35
C LYS A 31 13.63 -29.50 -28.50
N CYS A 32 13.60 -28.48 -27.65
CA CYS A 32 14.62 -27.43 -27.65
C CYS A 32 15.96 -27.95 -27.13
N LEU A 33 15.94 -28.82 -26.11
CA LEU A 33 17.16 -29.41 -25.57
C LEU A 33 17.88 -30.28 -26.60
N HIS A 34 17.18 -31.12 -27.35
CA HIS A 34 17.79 -31.93 -28.41
C HIS A 34 18.50 -31.07 -29.47
N LEU A 35 17.84 -29.98 -29.92
CA LEU A 35 18.44 -29.05 -30.87
C LEU A 35 19.71 -28.38 -30.32
N LEU A 36 19.71 -27.99 -29.05
CA LEU A 36 20.87 -27.36 -28.42
C LEU A 36 22.01 -28.36 -28.19
N ILE A 37 21.69 -29.55 -27.71
CA ILE A 37 22.68 -30.58 -27.34
C ILE A 37 23.52 -30.96 -28.57
N GLU A 38 22.89 -31.13 -29.74
CA GLU A 38 23.60 -31.48 -30.98
C GLU A 38 24.66 -30.41 -31.36
N GLU A 39 24.28 -29.13 -31.35
CA GLU A 39 25.18 -28.00 -31.63
C GLU A 39 26.26 -27.81 -30.55
N MET A 40 25.91 -28.01 -29.28
CA MET A 40 26.84 -27.84 -28.14
C MET A 40 27.86 -28.97 -28.03
N TRP A 41 27.59 -30.15 -28.62
CA TRP A 41 28.60 -31.21 -28.75
C TRP A 41 29.65 -30.88 -29.83
N GLN A 42 29.23 -30.23 -30.92
CA GLN A 42 30.09 -29.95 -32.07
C GLN A 42 30.83 -28.61 -31.95
N THR A 43 30.41 -27.74 -31.04
CA THR A 43 30.97 -26.40 -30.87
C THR A 43 31.25 -26.08 -29.40
N SER A 44 32.07 -25.07 -29.14
CA SER A 44 32.27 -24.53 -27.79
C SER A 44 31.20 -23.48 -27.41
N ARG A 45 30.13 -23.35 -28.20
CA ARG A 45 29.08 -22.35 -27.97
C ARG A 45 28.20 -22.77 -26.80
N ASN A 46 27.83 -21.82 -25.96
CA ASN A 46 26.79 -22.02 -24.95
C ASN A 46 25.38 -21.90 -25.55
N GLN A 47 24.36 -22.29 -24.79
CA GLN A 47 22.97 -22.29 -25.24
C GLN A 47 22.47 -20.93 -25.77
N MET A 48 22.93 -19.80 -25.24
CA MET A 48 22.52 -18.47 -25.71
C MET A 48 23.16 -18.11 -27.05
N GLU A 49 24.40 -18.52 -27.25
CA GLU A 49 25.12 -18.34 -28.52
C GLU A 49 24.49 -19.20 -29.62
N VAL A 50 24.12 -20.45 -29.29
CA VAL A 50 23.38 -21.33 -30.21
C VAL A 50 22.01 -20.74 -30.55
N PHE A 51 21.24 -20.26 -29.58
CA PHE A 51 19.98 -19.57 -29.86
C PHE A 51 20.15 -18.37 -30.79
N THR A 52 21.21 -17.59 -30.59
CA THR A 52 21.50 -16.42 -31.42
C THR A 52 21.88 -16.83 -32.84
N ALA A 53 22.75 -17.84 -32.99
CA ALA A 53 23.16 -18.38 -34.29
C ALA A 53 21.98 -18.97 -35.08
N LEU A 54 21.09 -19.69 -34.41
CA LEU A 54 19.87 -20.26 -34.99
C LEU A 54 18.73 -19.23 -35.15
N ASN A 55 18.95 -17.98 -34.74
CA ASN A 55 17.94 -16.91 -34.70
C ASN A 55 16.66 -17.32 -33.95
N LEU A 56 16.77 -18.24 -32.99
CA LEU A 56 15.69 -18.69 -32.13
C LEU A 56 15.48 -17.67 -31.01
N LYS A 57 14.42 -16.89 -31.16
CA LYS A 57 14.06 -15.86 -30.18
C LYS A 57 12.96 -16.41 -29.27
N PRO A 58 12.98 -16.07 -27.96
CA PRO A 58 11.84 -16.32 -27.09
C PRO A 58 10.56 -15.82 -27.76
N GLN A 59 9.47 -16.59 -27.63
CA GLN A 59 8.20 -16.22 -28.23
C GLN A 59 7.79 -14.84 -27.72
N LYS A 60 7.89 -13.81 -28.57
CA LYS A 60 7.40 -12.47 -28.29
C LYS A 60 5.93 -12.43 -28.70
N PHE A 61 5.10 -11.86 -27.83
CA PHE A 61 3.71 -11.60 -28.18
C PHE A 61 3.64 -10.69 -29.41
N GLN A 62 2.73 -11.00 -30.33
CA GLN A 62 2.53 -10.18 -31.52
C GLN A 62 1.78 -8.90 -31.15
N LEU A 63 2.54 -7.84 -30.89
CA LEU A 63 2.02 -6.53 -30.47
C LEU A 63 1.69 -5.59 -31.64
N SER A 64 2.16 -5.90 -32.86
CA SER A 64 2.01 -5.06 -34.06
C SER A 64 0.58 -4.98 -34.64
N LYS A 65 -0.33 -5.87 -34.21
CA LYS A 65 -1.75 -5.86 -34.65
C LYS A 65 -2.68 -5.18 -33.62
N GLN A 66 -2.15 -4.72 -32.50
CA GLN A 66 -2.96 -4.21 -31.38
C GLN A 66 -3.16 -2.70 -31.49
N LYS A 67 -4.43 -2.26 -31.55
CA LYS A 67 -4.78 -0.82 -31.62
C LYS A 67 -4.43 -0.02 -30.36
N GLN A 68 -4.16 -0.70 -29.26
CA GLN A 68 -3.84 -0.10 -27.96
C GLN A 68 -2.97 -1.06 -27.15
N ILE A 69 -2.34 -0.57 -26.07
CA ILE A 69 -1.52 -1.40 -25.20
C ILE A 69 -2.41 -2.49 -24.56
N PRO A 70 -2.06 -3.78 -24.70
CA PRO A 70 -2.88 -4.89 -24.21
C PRO A 70 -2.82 -5.02 -22.68
N LYS A 71 -3.98 -5.28 -22.07
CA LYS A 71 -4.11 -5.43 -20.60
C LYS A 71 -4.02 -6.87 -20.12
N ASN A 72 -4.44 -7.83 -20.96
CA ASN A 72 -4.47 -9.26 -20.64
C ASN A 72 -3.09 -9.83 -20.33
N MET A 73 -2.04 -9.30 -20.98
CA MET A 73 -0.67 -9.73 -20.73
C MET A 73 -0.21 -9.52 -19.29
N VAL A 74 -0.74 -8.51 -18.59
CA VAL A 74 -0.42 -8.26 -17.18
C VAL A 74 -0.72 -9.47 -16.30
N GLU A 75 -1.73 -10.26 -16.66
CA GLU A 75 -2.14 -11.42 -15.88
C GLU A 75 -1.14 -12.58 -15.95
N GLU A 76 -0.35 -12.64 -17.02
CA GLU A 76 0.61 -13.72 -17.28
C GLU A 76 1.94 -13.49 -16.53
N PHE A 77 2.44 -12.26 -16.48
CA PHE A 77 3.76 -11.96 -15.89
C PHE A 77 3.71 -11.39 -14.46
N ILE A 78 2.55 -10.98 -13.93
CA ILE A 78 2.44 -10.48 -12.54
C ILE A 78 1.79 -11.51 -11.63
N LEU A 79 2.39 -11.78 -10.48
CA LEU A 79 1.80 -12.71 -9.50
C LEU A 79 0.82 -12.02 -8.53
N SER A 80 1.13 -10.80 -8.08
CA SER A 80 0.32 -10.11 -7.06
C SER A 80 -0.97 -9.54 -7.63
N PRO A 81 -2.16 -9.91 -7.11
CA PRO A 81 -3.45 -9.34 -7.56
C PRO A 81 -3.54 -7.82 -7.40
N VAL A 82 -2.86 -7.27 -6.39
CA VAL A 82 -2.79 -5.82 -6.15
C VAL A 82 -2.02 -5.15 -7.28
N VAL A 83 -0.85 -5.70 -7.63
CA VAL A 83 0.01 -5.16 -8.71
C VAL A 83 -0.68 -5.33 -10.06
N LYS A 84 -1.31 -6.49 -10.33
CA LYS A 84 -2.11 -6.72 -11.55
C LYS A 84 -3.13 -5.61 -11.76
N ARG A 85 -3.93 -5.33 -10.73
CA ARG A 85 -4.94 -4.28 -10.80
C ARG A 85 -4.32 -2.92 -11.08
N SER A 86 -3.27 -2.54 -10.34
CA SER A 86 -2.60 -1.25 -10.53
C SER A 86 -2.10 -1.10 -11.97
N PHE A 87 -1.46 -2.13 -12.53
CA PHE A 87 -0.93 -2.09 -13.90
C PHE A 87 -2.02 -2.03 -14.96
N ILE A 88 -3.09 -2.79 -14.81
CA ILE A 88 -4.25 -2.72 -15.71
C ILE A 88 -4.84 -1.30 -15.70
N GLN A 89 -4.93 -0.65 -14.54
CA GLN A 89 -5.39 0.75 -14.46
C GLN A 89 -4.37 1.72 -15.06
N SER A 90 -3.07 1.55 -14.83
CA SER A 90 -2.02 2.38 -15.43
C SER A 90 -2.04 2.30 -16.96
N ILE A 91 -2.15 1.09 -17.52
CA ILE A 91 -2.27 0.89 -18.97
C ILE A 91 -3.53 1.58 -19.52
N GLU A 92 -4.64 1.49 -18.81
CA GLU A 92 -5.88 2.14 -19.23
C GLU A 92 -5.77 3.68 -19.21
N ILE A 93 -5.09 4.23 -18.21
CA ILE A 93 -4.77 5.67 -18.17
C ILE A 93 -3.91 6.04 -19.36
N VAL A 94 -2.82 5.31 -19.64
CA VAL A 94 -1.93 5.58 -20.78
C VAL A 94 -2.68 5.53 -22.11
N ASN A 95 -3.46 4.47 -22.36
CA ASN A 95 -4.29 4.35 -23.57
C ASN A 95 -5.27 5.52 -23.71
N THR A 96 -5.90 5.94 -22.62
CA THR A 96 -6.87 7.04 -22.63
C THR A 96 -6.19 8.40 -22.83
N VAL A 97 -5.00 8.61 -22.25
CA VAL A 97 -4.17 9.79 -22.48
C VAL A 97 -3.77 9.86 -23.96
N ILE A 98 -3.23 8.77 -24.52
CA ILE A 98 -2.82 8.72 -25.93
C ILE A 98 -4.01 9.02 -26.85
N LYS A 99 -5.17 8.42 -26.57
CA LYS A 99 -6.39 8.65 -27.35
C LYS A 99 -6.85 10.12 -27.32
N LYS A 100 -6.67 10.80 -26.18
CA LYS A 100 -7.20 12.17 -25.97
C LYS A 100 -6.21 13.27 -26.35
N TYR A 101 -4.92 13.06 -26.08
CA TYR A 101 -3.87 14.08 -26.19
C TYR A 101 -2.82 13.75 -27.26
N GLY A 102 -2.92 12.59 -27.92
CA GLY A 102 -1.90 12.12 -28.85
C GLY A 102 -0.76 11.39 -28.16
N LEU A 103 0.18 10.91 -28.97
CA LEU A 103 1.33 10.16 -28.50
C LEU A 103 2.31 11.09 -27.74
N PRO A 104 2.67 10.79 -26.48
CA PRO A 104 3.68 11.56 -25.77
C PRO A 104 5.08 11.22 -26.25
N GLU A 105 6.02 12.17 -26.18
CA GLU A 105 7.45 11.89 -26.42
C GLU A 105 8.02 10.93 -25.36
N GLU A 106 7.60 11.10 -24.10
CA GLU A 106 8.15 10.36 -22.97
C GLU A 106 7.05 9.92 -22.00
N ILE A 107 7.19 8.70 -21.45
CA ILE A 107 6.39 8.19 -20.35
C ILE A 107 7.34 7.83 -19.21
N VAL A 108 7.19 8.51 -18.07
CA VAL A 108 8.03 8.29 -16.88
C VAL A 108 7.20 7.69 -15.75
N ILE A 109 7.68 6.57 -15.21
CA ILE A 109 6.92 5.75 -14.26
C ILE A 109 7.66 5.66 -12.92
N GLU A 110 6.97 6.02 -11.83
CA GLU A 110 7.34 5.64 -10.46
C GLU A 110 6.35 4.60 -9.95
N LEU A 111 6.83 3.52 -9.33
CA LEU A 111 5.97 2.57 -8.62
C LEU A 111 6.13 2.65 -7.11
N ALA A 112 5.03 2.43 -6.39
CA ALA A 112 5.03 2.40 -4.92
C ALA A 112 6.00 1.35 -4.38
N ARG A 113 6.70 1.66 -3.28
CA ARG A 113 7.70 0.77 -2.66
C ARG A 113 7.09 -0.50 -2.07
N GLU A 114 5.87 -0.39 -1.53
CA GLU A 114 5.22 -1.47 -0.78
C GLU A 114 4.31 -2.33 -1.68
N LYS A 115 4.30 -3.65 -1.46
CA LYS A 115 3.52 -4.59 -2.28
C LYS A 115 2.02 -4.56 -1.96
N ASN A 116 1.68 -4.17 -0.73
CA ASN A 116 0.31 -4.08 -0.23
C ASN A 116 0.21 -3.10 0.96
N SER A 117 -1.00 -2.89 1.47
CA SER A 117 -1.25 -1.96 2.58
C SER A 117 -0.67 -2.41 3.93
N GLU A 118 -0.48 -3.71 4.14
CA GLU A 118 0.11 -4.24 5.37
C GLU A 118 1.62 -3.95 5.43
N ASP A 119 2.32 -4.16 4.31
CA ASP A 119 3.73 -3.81 4.15
C ASP A 119 3.94 -2.30 4.36
N ARG A 120 3.04 -1.47 3.80
CA ARG A 120 3.01 -0.03 4.06
C ARG A 120 2.83 0.31 5.52
N ARG A 121 1.90 -0.38 6.23
CA ARG A 121 1.71 -0.18 7.67
C ARG A 121 2.95 -0.57 8.47
N LYS A 122 3.59 -1.71 8.16
CA LYS A 122 4.85 -2.13 8.81
C LYS A 122 5.97 -1.11 8.57
N PHE A 123 6.09 -0.62 7.35
CA PHE A 123 7.06 0.42 7.01
C PHE A 123 6.81 1.72 7.77
N LEU A 124 5.56 2.19 7.83
CA LEU A 124 5.19 3.39 8.59
C LEU A 124 5.43 3.24 10.08
N ASN A 125 5.06 2.10 10.67
CA ASN A 125 5.30 1.82 12.09
C ASN A 125 6.80 1.79 12.41
N ARG A 126 7.62 1.20 11.54
CA ARG A 126 9.08 1.22 11.68
C ARG A 126 9.63 2.65 11.66
N ILE A 127 9.19 3.47 10.70
CA ILE A 127 9.59 4.89 10.63
C ILE A 127 9.14 5.67 11.87
N GLN A 128 7.92 5.43 12.36
CA GLN A 128 7.42 6.09 13.58
C GLN A 128 8.28 5.73 14.79
N LYS A 129 8.56 4.44 15.00
CA LYS A 129 9.45 3.97 16.07
C LYS A 129 10.86 4.57 15.95
N GLU A 130 11.42 4.62 14.75
CA GLU A 130 12.73 5.26 14.51
C GLU A 130 12.70 6.77 14.84
N ASN A 131 11.63 7.47 14.47
CA ASN A 131 11.47 8.91 14.78
C ASN A 131 11.28 9.15 16.29
N GLU A 132 10.54 8.28 16.99
CA GLU A 132 10.37 8.33 18.44
C GLU A 132 11.71 8.13 19.15
N ASN A 133 12.50 7.14 18.74
CA ASN A 133 13.84 6.94 19.28
C ASN A 133 14.74 8.16 19.06
N THR A 134 14.73 8.74 17.85
CA THR A 134 15.49 9.95 17.57
C THR A 134 15.01 11.14 18.40
N ARG A 135 13.70 11.29 18.66
CA ARG A 135 13.18 12.33 19.56
C ARG A 135 13.68 12.16 20.98
N LYS A 136 13.67 10.93 21.51
CA LYS A 136 14.21 10.63 22.84
C LYS A 136 15.68 11.01 22.96
N GLN A 137 16.50 10.70 21.95
CA GLN A 137 17.91 11.10 21.90
C GLN A 137 18.10 12.62 21.92
N VAL A 138 17.26 13.36 21.18
CA VAL A 138 17.29 14.83 21.16
C VAL A 138 16.84 15.40 22.52
N GLU A 139 15.78 14.85 23.12
CA GLU A 139 15.30 15.26 24.45
C GLU A 139 16.35 14.99 25.54
N GLU A 140 17.05 13.86 25.46
CA GLU A 140 18.17 13.52 26.34
C GLU A 140 19.31 14.53 26.22
N ALA A 141 19.73 14.86 24.99
CA ALA A 141 20.74 15.89 24.76
C ALA A 141 20.31 17.28 25.30
N ILE A 142 19.02 17.63 25.20
CA ILE A 142 18.50 18.88 25.77
C ILE A 142 18.56 18.85 27.30
N ARG A 143 18.21 17.73 27.93
CA ARG A 143 18.24 17.59 29.39
C ARG A 143 19.67 17.65 29.94
N GLU A 144 20.60 16.99 29.26
CA GLU A 144 21.99 16.88 29.72
C GLU A 144 22.78 18.18 29.52
N TYR A 145 22.61 18.86 28.38
CA TYR A 145 23.42 20.02 28.00
C TYR A 145 22.67 21.37 28.08
N GLY A 146 21.36 21.37 28.38
CA GLY A 146 20.52 22.58 28.42
C GLY A 146 20.31 23.27 27.07
N ASN A 147 20.89 22.74 25.98
CA ASN A 147 20.97 23.43 24.70
C ASN A 147 19.79 23.13 23.77
N HIS A 148 18.94 24.14 23.58
CA HIS A 148 17.73 24.02 22.77
C HIS A 148 18.01 23.95 21.26
N ASN A 149 19.23 24.25 20.81
CA ASN A 149 19.67 24.09 19.41
C ASN A 149 19.54 22.64 18.93
N ALA A 150 19.52 21.67 19.85
CA ALA A 150 19.33 20.25 19.53
C ALA A 150 18.09 19.98 18.66
N LYS A 151 17.01 20.77 18.81
CA LYS A 151 15.79 20.66 17.99
C LYS A 151 16.02 20.95 16.51
N GLY A 152 17.00 21.79 16.18
CA GLY A 152 17.41 22.10 14.80
C GLY A 152 18.46 21.13 14.23
N LEU A 153 19.10 20.33 15.09
CA LEU A 153 20.26 19.50 14.74
C LEU A 153 19.95 17.99 14.72
N VAL A 154 18.66 17.62 14.62
CA VAL A 154 18.17 16.23 14.70
C VAL A 154 18.95 15.26 13.81
N GLU A 155 19.23 15.63 12.56
CA GLU A 155 19.97 14.75 11.64
C GLU A 155 21.45 14.58 12.05
N LYS A 156 22.10 15.65 12.54
CA LYS A 156 23.48 15.60 13.03
C LYS A 156 23.58 14.76 14.31
N ILE A 157 22.67 14.95 15.26
CA ILE A 157 22.62 14.16 16.52
C ILE A 157 22.42 12.67 16.21
N LYS A 158 21.51 12.35 15.29
CA LYS A 158 21.29 10.96 14.88
C LYS A 158 22.56 10.34 14.28
N LEU A 159 23.24 11.05 13.39
CA LEU A 159 24.50 10.59 12.79
C LEU A 159 25.61 10.46 13.84
N HIS A 160 25.74 11.43 14.73
CA HIS A 160 26.68 11.41 15.86
C HIS A 160 26.54 10.13 16.69
N HIS A 161 25.32 9.82 17.14
CA HIS A 161 25.06 8.62 17.93
C HIS A 161 25.38 7.32 17.15
N MET A 162 24.98 7.26 15.87
CA MET A 162 25.25 6.10 15.01
C MET A 162 26.75 5.89 14.72
N GLN A 163 27.56 6.94 14.87
CA GLN A 163 29.00 6.95 14.64
C GLN A 163 29.81 6.93 15.95
N GLU A 164 29.17 6.65 17.09
CA GLU A 164 29.81 6.67 18.42
C GLU A 164 30.50 8.00 18.74
N GLY A 165 29.94 9.10 18.24
CA GLY A 165 30.48 10.44 18.44
C GLY A 165 31.85 10.64 17.78
N LYS A 166 32.16 9.93 16.70
CA LYS A 166 33.43 10.10 15.96
C LYS A 166 33.20 10.65 14.54
N CYS A 167 34.14 11.48 14.12
CA CYS A 167 34.29 11.87 12.72
C CYS A 167 34.83 10.65 11.96
N LEU A 168 34.07 10.11 11.00
CA LEU A 168 34.50 8.88 10.33
C LEU A 168 35.76 9.06 9.46
N TYR A 169 36.09 10.26 9.02
CA TYR A 169 37.25 10.49 8.14
C TYR A 169 38.56 10.78 8.87
N SER A 170 38.50 11.24 10.12
CA SER A 170 39.69 11.44 10.95
C SER A 170 39.76 10.53 12.18
N LEU A 171 38.68 9.79 12.48
CA LEU A 171 38.43 9.04 13.72
C LEU A 171 38.56 9.86 15.02
N GLN A 172 38.67 11.18 14.91
CA GLN A 172 38.68 12.09 16.05
C GLN A 172 37.28 12.19 16.65
N ASN A 173 37.23 12.39 17.96
CA ASN A 173 35.99 12.60 18.68
C ASN A 173 35.28 13.88 18.22
N ILE A 174 33.96 13.82 18.18
CA ILE A 174 33.01 14.91 18.02
C ILE A 174 32.29 15.03 19.37
N PRO A 175 32.76 15.88 20.29
CA PRO A 175 32.06 16.10 21.56
C PRO A 175 30.63 16.60 21.29
N LEU A 176 29.64 16.02 21.96
CA LEU A 176 28.24 16.37 21.71
C LEU A 176 27.95 17.84 22.10
N ASP A 177 28.52 18.32 23.21
CA ASP A 177 28.42 19.73 23.62
C ASP A 177 28.95 20.69 22.54
N ASP A 178 30.12 20.38 21.95
CA ASP A 178 30.70 21.18 20.87
C ASP A 178 29.85 21.14 19.59
N LEU A 179 29.29 19.97 19.22
CA LEU A 179 28.35 19.86 18.11
C LEU A 179 27.10 20.74 18.31
N LEU A 180 26.61 20.87 19.55
CA LEU A 180 25.42 21.66 19.88
C LEU A 180 25.69 23.18 19.91
N ARG A 181 26.88 23.59 20.36
CA ARG A 181 27.30 25.01 20.44
C ARG A 181 27.86 25.53 19.13
N ASN A 182 28.69 24.72 18.47
CA ASN A 182 29.43 25.07 17.27
C ASN A 182 29.10 24.12 16.12
N PRO A 183 27.82 24.04 15.69
CA PRO A 183 27.40 23.08 14.67
C PRO A 183 28.06 23.32 13.30
N SER A 184 28.64 24.49 13.04
CA SER A 184 29.37 24.81 11.80
C SER A 184 30.69 24.05 11.66
N HIS A 185 31.33 23.63 12.75
CA HIS A 185 32.56 22.83 12.72
C HIS A 185 32.35 21.42 12.13
N TYR A 186 31.09 20.98 12.04
CA TYR A 186 30.72 19.65 11.61
C TYR A 186 29.73 19.69 10.45
N GLU A 187 30.04 18.97 9.39
CA GLU A 187 29.20 18.92 8.19
C GLU A 187 28.63 17.52 7.98
N ILE A 188 27.47 17.48 7.33
CA ILE A 188 26.92 16.22 6.84
C ILE A 188 27.46 16.03 5.42
N ASP A 189 28.42 15.13 5.27
CA ASP A 189 28.97 14.74 3.97
C ASP A 189 28.14 13.61 3.33
N HIS A 190 28.17 13.57 1.99
CA HIS A 190 27.70 12.44 1.21
C HIS A 190 28.85 11.49 0.89
N ILE A 191 28.77 10.27 1.43
CA ILE A 191 29.83 9.26 1.34
C ILE A 191 30.26 9.04 -0.11
N ILE A 192 29.29 8.71 -0.98
CA ILE A 192 29.47 8.71 -2.43
C ILE A 192 28.89 10.02 -2.97
N PRO A 193 29.67 10.84 -3.70
CA PRO A 193 29.20 12.08 -4.30
C PRO A 193 27.85 11.91 -5.02
N ARG A 194 26.91 12.83 -4.80
CA ARG A 194 25.54 12.70 -5.35
C ARG A 194 25.48 12.88 -6.86
N SER A 195 26.45 13.58 -7.44
CA SER A 195 26.69 13.65 -8.87
C SER A 195 26.86 12.28 -9.53
N VAL A 196 27.28 11.27 -8.75
CA VAL A 196 27.34 9.86 -9.19
C VAL A 196 26.20 9.03 -8.59
N SER A 197 26.02 9.12 -7.28
CA SER A 197 25.16 8.17 -6.56
C SER A 197 23.67 8.45 -6.72
N PHE A 198 23.27 9.70 -6.99
CA PHE A 198 21.89 10.18 -6.89
C PHE A 198 21.18 9.81 -5.56
N ASP A 199 21.95 9.50 -4.50
CA ASP A 199 21.42 9.01 -3.24
C ASP A 199 21.50 10.08 -2.15
N ASN A 200 20.35 10.68 -1.83
CA ASN A 200 20.19 11.60 -0.70
C ASN A 200 19.62 10.91 0.56
N SER A 201 19.60 9.57 0.60
CA SER A 201 19.13 8.82 1.76
C SER A 201 20.12 8.92 2.91
N PHE A 202 19.63 8.65 4.11
CA PHE A 202 20.43 8.62 5.33
C PHE A 202 21.60 7.61 5.26
N ASN A 203 21.51 6.59 4.40
CA ASN A 203 22.58 5.62 4.20
C ASN A 203 23.81 6.21 3.50
N ASN A 204 23.64 7.28 2.72
CA ASN A 204 24.73 7.97 2.05
C ASN A 204 25.25 9.19 2.83
N LYS A 205 24.85 9.38 4.09
CA LYS A 205 25.21 10.57 4.87
C LYS A 205 26.09 10.21 6.06
N VAL A 206 27.09 11.02 6.37
CA VAL A 206 27.94 10.90 7.56
C VAL A 206 28.19 12.26 8.19
N LEU A 207 28.35 12.29 9.51
CA LEU A 207 28.76 13.50 10.23
C LEU A 207 30.30 13.52 10.33
N VAL A 208 30.93 14.56 9.82
CA VAL A 208 32.39 14.70 9.79
C VAL A 208 32.78 16.11 10.16
N LYS A 209 34.06 16.33 10.47
CA LYS A 209 34.60 17.69 10.62
C LYS A 209 34.56 18.41 9.27
N GLN A 210 34.29 19.71 9.28
CA GLN A 210 34.22 20.53 8.07
C GLN A 210 35.49 20.43 7.23
N GLU A 211 36.67 20.50 7.87
CA GLU A 211 37.96 20.40 7.21
C GLU A 211 38.12 19.08 6.42
N GLU A 212 37.70 17.96 7.01
CA GLU A 212 37.78 16.64 6.37
C GLU A 212 36.82 16.54 5.17
N ASN A 213 35.63 17.14 5.28
CA ASN A 213 34.70 17.20 4.15
C ASN A 213 35.27 18.04 3.00
N SER A 214 35.83 19.21 3.33
CA SER A 214 36.43 20.11 2.36
C SER A 214 37.59 19.46 1.62
N LYS A 215 38.47 18.73 2.34
CA LYS A 215 39.57 17.97 1.73
C LYS A 215 39.04 16.84 0.86
N LYS A 216 38.12 16.00 1.37
CA LYS A 216 37.55 14.88 0.60
C LYS A 216 37.03 15.31 -0.78
N GLY A 217 36.27 16.40 -0.84
CA GLY A 217 35.68 16.88 -2.09
C GLY A 217 34.81 15.81 -2.79
N ASN A 218 34.88 15.74 -4.12
CA ASN A 218 34.10 14.81 -4.94
C ASN A 218 34.72 13.40 -5.07
N ARG A 219 35.26 12.87 -3.97
CA ARG A 219 35.88 11.54 -3.91
C ARG A 219 35.10 10.60 -3.01
N THR A 220 35.28 9.29 -3.18
CA THR A 220 34.86 8.31 -2.16
C THR A 220 35.80 8.34 -0.96
N PRO A 221 35.42 7.76 0.20
CA PRO A 221 36.36 7.63 1.32
C PRO A 221 37.62 6.86 0.92
N TYR A 222 37.51 5.84 0.08
CA TYR A 222 38.68 5.10 -0.42
C TYR A 222 39.63 6.00 -1.23
N GLN A 223 39.11 6.78 -2.17
CA GLN A 223 39.92 7.68 -2.97
C GLN A 223 40.55 8.81 -2.14
N TYR A 224 39.82 9.35 -1.16
CA TYR A 224 40.32 10.39 -0.26
C TYR A 224 41.39 9.86 0.71
N LEU A 225 41.12 8.75 1.39
CA LEU A 225 42.00 8.21 2.43
C LEU A 225 43.28 7.56 1.89
N ASN A 226 43.34 7.31 0.57
CA ASN A 226 44.57 6.92 -0.13
C ASN A 226 45.28 8.09 -0.84
N SER A 227 44.79 9.32 -0.65
CA SER A 227 45.47 10.53 -1.13
C SER A 227 46.43 11.08 -0.06
N ASN A 228 47.30 12.01 -0.46
CA ASN A 228 48.22 12.69 0.47
C ASN A 228 47.52 13.74 1.37
N GLU A 229 46.21 13.95 1.20
CA GLU A 229 45.45 14.96 1.95
C GLU A 229 44.86 14.42 3.26
N SER A 230 44.82 13.09 3.43
CA SER A 230 44.29 12.43 4.63
C SER A 230 45.39 12.12 5.65
N ALA A 231 45.11 12.42 6.92
CA ALA A 231 45.96 11.96 8.04
C ALA A 231 45.66 10.51 8.47
N LEU A 232 44.50 9.96 8.08
CA LEU A 232 44.07 8.61 8.42
C LEU A 232 44.27 7.65 7.24
N SER A 233 44.84 6.48 7.50
CA SER A 233 44.95 5.45 6.45
C SER A 233 43.60 4.76 6.17
N TYR A 234 43.37 4.37 4.93
CA TYR A 234 42.17 3.61 4.56
C TYR A 234 42.05 2.28 5.32
N ALA A 235 43.17 1.62 5.67
CA ALA A 235 43.16 0.38 6.45
C ALA A 235 42.57 0.58 7.86
N GLN A 236 42.98 1.64 8.56
CA GLN A 236 42.43 1.98 9.88
C GLN A 236 40.94 2.33 9.80
N PHE A 237 40.56 3.12 8.79
CA PHE A 237 39.17 3.43 8.51
C PHE A 237 38.34 2.17 8.26
N LYS A 238 38.80 1.28 7.37
CA LYS A 238 38.12 0.03 7.01
C LYS A 238 37.89 -0.84 8.24
N GLN A 239 38.91 -0.99 9.10
CA GLN A 239 38.79 -1.75 10.34
C GLN A 239 37.72 -1.14 11.28
N HIS A 240 37.71 0.19 11.42
CA HIS A 240 36.72 0.88 12.24
C HIS A 240 35.29 0.69 11.70
N ILE A 241 35.09 0.83 10.38
CA ILE A 241 33.78 0.62 9.75
C ILE A 241 33.31 -0.83 9.88
N LEU A 242 34.20 -1.82 9.71
CA LEU A 242 33.86 -3.23 9.90
C LEU A 242 33.39 -3.51 11.32
N ASN A 243 34.06 -2.93 12.33
CA ASN A 243 33.66 -3.04 13.73
C ASN A 243 32.31 -2.36 14.01
N LEU A 244 32.11 -1.12 13.55
CA LEU A 244 30.82 -0.41 13.69
C LEU A 244 29.66 -1.17 13.03
N SER A 245 29.94 -1.86 11.91
CA SER A 245 28.92 -2.59 11.15
C SER A 245 28.46 -3.91 11.77
N LYS A 246 29.09 -4.37 12.87
CA LYS A 246 28.62 -5.53 13.64
C LYS A 246 27.23 -5.29 14.23
N SER A 247 26.91 -4.05 14.59
CA SER A 247 25.56 -3.65 14.99
C SER A 247 24.79 -3.04 13.82
N LYS A 248 23.69 -3.69 13.43
CA LYS A 248 22.79 -3.20 12.36
C LYS A 248 22.09 -1.88 12.72
N GLU A 249 22.03 -1.52 14.01
CA GLU A 249 21.45 -0.27 14.48
C GLU A 249 22.38 0.93 14.25
N ARG A 250 23.70 0.68 14.16
CA ARG A 250 24.72 1.72 13.96
C ARG A 250 24.97 1.97 12.47
N ILE A 251 25.42 0.96 11.74
CA ILE A 251 25.72 1.07 10.31
C ILE A 251 24.91 0.04 9.54
N SER A 252 24.07 0.52 8.62
CA SER A 252 23.31 -0.36 7.74
C SER A 252 24.25 -1.04 6.72
N LYS A 253 23.83 -2.19 6.19
CA LYS A 253 24.56 -2.90 5.12
C LYS A 253 24.89 -1.96 3.94
N LYS A 254 23.90 -1.16 3.51
CA LYS A 254 24.07 -0.20 2.41
C LYS A 254 25.08 0.91 2.75
N LYS A 255 25.03 1.46 3.97
CA LYS A 255 26.01 2.48 4.39
C LYS A 255 27.43 1.91 4.46
N ARG A 256 27.59 0.67 4.92
CA ARG A 256 28.88 -0.03 4.92
C ARG A 256 29.43 -0.19 3.50
N GLU A 257 28.60 -0.65 2.56
CA GLU A 257 28.99 -0.79 1.15
C GLU A 257 29.44 0.55 0.54
N TYR A 258 28.83 1.67 0.94
CA TYR A 258 29.22 3.00 0.45
C TYR A 258 30.53 3.47 1.07
N LEU A 259 30.70 3.25 2.38
CA LEU A 259 31.93 3.63 3.08
C LEU A 259 33.14 2.86 2.53
N LEU A 260 32.94 1.60 2.13
CA LEU A 260 33.98 0.69 1.64
C LEU A 260 33.94 0.50 0.11
N GLU A 261 33.45 1.50 -0.65
CA GLU A 261 33.47 1.45 -2.11
C GLU A 261 34.87 1.76 -2.63
N GLU A 262 35.56 0.72 -3.09
CA GLU A 262 36.96 0.78 -3.55
C GLU A 262 37.06 0.97 -5.07
N ARG A 263 35.95 0.90 -5.79
CA ARG A 263 35.92 1.07 -7.26
C ARG A 263 36.00 2.55 -7.64
N ASP A 264 36.56 2.80 -8.82
CA ASP A 264 36.69 4.16 -9.36
C ASP A 264 35.35 4.70 -9.87
N ILE A 265 34.81 5.69 -9.17
CA ILE A 265 33.53 6.33 -9.47
C ILE A 265 33.55 7.23 -10.72
N ASN A 266 34.73 7.51 -11.28
CA ASN A 266 34.85 8.26 -12.53
C ASN A 266 34.57 7.36 -13.75
N LYS A 267 34.63 6.04 -13.58
CA LYS A 267 34.31 5.09 -14.65
C LYS A 267 32.82 5.04 -14.91
N PHE A 268 32.44 5.22 -16.17
CA PHE A 268 31.05 5.21 -16.61
C PHE A 268 30.27 3.96 -16.16
N GLU A 269 30.88 2.77 -16.23
CA GLU A 269 30.22 1.52 -15.80
C GLU A 269 29.82 1.55 -14.32
N ILE A 270 30.66 2.14 -13.45
CA ILE A 270 30.36 2.28 -12.03
C ILE A 270 29.23 3.30 -11.82
N GLN A 271 29.27 4.43 -12.53
CA GLN A 271 28.19 5.43 -12.47
C GLN A 271 26.85 4.83 -12.93
N LYS A 272 26.87 4.03 -13.99
CA LYS A 272 25.71 3.30 -14.50
C LYS A 272 25.11 2.36 -13.44
N GLU A 273 25.93 1.66 -12.67
CA GLU A 273 25.44 0.83 -11.55
C GLU A 273 24.77 1.67 -10.45
N PHE A 274 25.36 2.82 -10.07
CA PHE A 274 24.77 3.72 -9.09
C PHE A 274 23.41 4.28 -9.57
N ILE A 275 23.34 4.72 -10.83
CA ILE A 275 22.10 5.19 -11.46
C ILE A 275 21.04 4.09 -11.45
N ASN A 276 21.38 2.87 -11.89
CA ASN A 276 20.46 1.73 -11.89
C ASN A 276 19.95 1.35 -10.48
N ARG A 277 20.79 1.54 -9.46
CA ARG A 277 20.43 1.20 -8.08
C ARG A 277 19.59 2.27 -7.39
N ASN A 278 19.90 3.54 -7.60
CA ASN A 278 19.37 4.63 -6.79
C ASN A 278 18.40 5.56 -7.53
N LEU A 279 18.58 5.72 -8.84
CA LEU A 279 17.77 6.61 -9.67
C LEU A 279 16.69 5.85 -10.44
N VAL A 280 17.02 4.69 -11.01
CA VAL A 280 16.09 3.85 -11.78
C VAL A 280 15.32 2.91 -10.85
N ASP A 281 14.05 2.63 -11.15
CA ASP A 281 13.33 1.54 -10.49
C ASP A 281 13.50 0.22 -11.24
N THR A 282 14.31 -0.67 -10.69
CA THR A 282 14.73 -1.95 -11.29
C THR A 282 13.96 -3.16 -10.76
N ARG A 283 12.90 -2.95 -9.97
CA ARG A 283 12.09 -4.04 -9.43
C ARG A 283 11.41 -4.82 -10.55
N TYR A 284 11.24 -6.12 -10.33
CA TYR A 284 10.67 -7.06 -11.30
C TYR A 284 9.37 -6.54 -11.93
N ALA A 285 8.38 -6.17 -11.11
CA ALA A 285 7.10 -5.68 -11.62
C ALA A 285 7.27 -4.42 -12.50
N THR A 286 8.13 -3.48 -12.10
CA THR A 286 8.45 -2.29 -12.90
C THR A 286 9.05 -2.68 -14.24
N ARG A 287 10.02 -3.59 -14.24
CA ARG A 287 10.68 -4.08 -15.45
C ARG A 287 9.72 -4.71 -16.43
N GLU A 288 8.78 -5.54 -15.95
CA GLU A 288 7.79 -6.18 -16.84
C GLU A 288 6.84 -5.17 -17.47
N LEU A 289 6.34 -4.18 -16.71
CA LEU A 289 5.48 -3.13 -17.27
C LEU A 289 6.24 -2.28 -18.30
N VAL A 290 7.48 -1.89 -18.00
CA VAL A 290 8.33 -1.14 -18.93
C VAL A 290 8.62 -1.95 -20.18
N GLN A 291 8.93 -3.24 -20.03
CA GLN A 291 9.19 -4.12 -21.15
C GLN A 291 7.96 -4.25 -22.05
N LEU A 292 6.76 -4.37 -21.47
CA LEU A 292 5.51 -4.38 -22.22
C LEU A 292 5.34 -3.08 -23.02
N LEU A 293 5.51 -1.92 -22.39
CA LEU A 293 5.37 -0.62 -23.06
C LEU A 293 6.40 -0.44 -24.18
N LYS A 294 7.69 -0.68 -23.89
CA LYS A 294 8.77 -0.61 -24.89
C LYS A 294 8.51 -1.55 -26.07
N SER A 295 8.09 -2.78 -25.79
CA SER A 295 7.79 -3.76 -26.84
C SER A 295 6.58 -3.34 -27.68
N TYR A 296 5.56 -2.74 -27.06
CA TYR A 296 4.38 -2.25 -27.77
C TYR A 296 4.74 -1.09 -28.71
N PHE A 297 5.42 -0.05 -28.20
CA PHE A 297 5.77 1.11 -29.01
C PHE A 297 6.75 0.74 -30.14
N SER A 298 7.78 -0.08 -29.83
CA SER A 298 8.73 -0.55 -30.84
C SER A 298 8.10 -1.45 -31.90
N ALA A 299 7.11 -2.29 -31.55
CA ALA A 299 6.45 -3.17 -32.53
C ALA A 299 5.46 -2.44 -33.46
N ASN A 300 5.15 -1.18 -33.17
CA ASN A 300 4.23 -0.34 -33.95
C ASN A 300 4.95 0.91 -34.51
N ASP A 301 6.28 0.93 -34.51
CA ASP A 301 7.12 2.04 -35.01
C ASP A 301 6.76 3.40 -34.38
N LEU A 302 6.41 3.39 -33.10
CA LEU A 302 6.07 4.58 -32.31
C LEU A 302 7.28 5.02 -31.48
N ASP A 303 7.78 6.23 -31.74
CA ASP A 303 8.92 6.80 -31.00
C ASP A 303 8.46 7.37 -29.64
N VAL A 304 8.34 6.48 -28.65
CA VAL A 304 8.02 6.84 -27.25
C VAL A 304 9.09 6.33 -26.32
N LYS A 305 9.69 7.26 -25.56
CA LYS A 305 10.73 6.93 -24.58
C LYS A 305 10.10 6.53 -23.25
N ILE A 306 10.37 5.31 -22.80
CA ILE A 306 9.87 4.79 -21.52
C ILE A 306 10.97 4.80 -20.47
N LYS A 307 10.77 5.60 -19.42
CA LYS A 307 11.72 5.79 -18.30
C LYS A 307 11.10 5.35 -16.98
N THR A 308 11.94 4.98 -16.02
CA THR A 308 11.49 4.74 -14.63
C THR A 308 12.31 5.54 -13.65
N ILE A 309 11.66 5.91 -12.54
CA ILE A 309 12.31 6.67 -11.48
C ILE A 309 12.05 6.04 -10.12
N ASN A 310 13.08 6.06 -9.27
CA ASN A 310 13.00 5.55 -7.91
C ASN A 310 12.36 6.56 -6.97
N GLY A 311 11.41 6.11 -6.16
CA GLY A 311 10.73 6.95 -5.19
C GLY A 311 11.60 7.62 -4.12
N SER A 312 12.87 7.20 -3.93
CA SER A 312 13.79 7.97 -3.05
C SER A 312 14.17 9.29 -3.67
N PHE A 313 14.36 9.31 -4.99
CA PHE A 313 14.80 10.48 -5.71
C PHE A 313 13.65 11.50 -5.83
N THR A 314 12.43 11.04 -6.14
CA THR A 314 11.24 11.91 -6.14
C THR A 314 10.95 12.48 -4.75
N ASN A 315 11.13 11.70 -3.68
CA ASN A 315 11.04 12.21 -2.31
C ASN A 315 12.17 13.20 -1.95
N TYR A 316 13.36 13.07 -2.54
CA TYR A 316 14.41 14.09 -2.42
C TYR A 316 13.96 15.40 -3.06
N LEU A 317 13.46 15.36 -4.30
CA LEU A 317 12.99 16.54 -5.01
C LEU A 317 11.80 17.19 -4.30
N ARG A 318 10.86 16.41 -3.79
CA ARG A 318 9.74 16.92 -2.99
C ARG A 318 10.21 17.79 -1.82
N LYS A 319 11.30 17.38 -1.15
CA LYS A 319 11.92 18.16 -0.06
C LYS A 319 12.68 19.38 -0.59
N ALA A 320 13.49 19.20 -1.64
CA ALA A 320 14.27 20.29 -2.24
C ALA A 320 13.36 21.43 -2.73
N TRP A 321 12.23 21.07 -3.34
CA TRP A 321 11.22 21.99 -3.87
C TRP A 321 10.21 22.48 -2.81
N LYS A 322 10.42 22.13 -1.53
CA LYS A 322 9.60 22.58 -0.40
C LYS A 322 8.10 22.28 -0.62
N PHE A 323 7.77 21.07 -1.07
CA PHE A 323 6.40 20.58 -1.04
C PHE A 323 6.06 20.10 0.36
N ASP A 324 4.85 20.41 0.81
CA ASP A 324 4.39 19.98 2.14
C ASP A 324 4.40 18.46 2.27
N LYS A 325 4.92 18.00 3.40
CA LYS A 325 4.97 16.58 3.78
C LYS A 325 3.58 16.02 4.14
N ALA A 326 2.57 16.88 4.21
CA ALA A 326 1.25 16.61 4.75
C ALA A 326 0.42 15.72 3.81
N ARG A 327 0.60 14.39 3.92
CA ARG A 327 -0.16 13.35 3.20
C ARG A 327 -1.66 13.32 3.53
N ASN A 328 -2.11 14.13 4.48
CA ASN A 328 -3.50 14.31 4.85
C ASN A 328 -4.27 15.25 3.89
N LYS A 329 -3.61 15.98 2.97
CA LYS A 329 -4.24 16.93 2.02
C LYS A 329 -5.05 16.31 0.87
N GLY A 330 -5.59 15.09 1.03
CA GLY A 330 -6.43 14.43 0.02
C GLY A 330 -5.66 13.68 -1.06
N PHE A 331 -6.34 13.22 -2.10
CA PHE A 331 -5.81 12.38 -3.17
C PHE A 331 -4.95 13.12 -4.19
N LYS A 332 -5.03 14.46 -4.25
CA LYS A 332 -4.26 15.29 -5.20
C LYS A 332 -2.74 15.09 -5.11
N HIS A 333 -2.22 14.67 -3.95
CA HIS A 333 -0.78 14.42 -3.80
C HIS A 333 -0.25 13.38 -4.80
N HIS A 334 -1.08 12.43 -5.26
CA HIS A 334 -0.70 11.49 -6.31
C HIS A 334 -0.49 12.17 -7.67
N ALA A 335 -1.32 13.16 -7.99
CA ALA A 335 -1.17 13.96 -9.21
C ALA A 335 -0.01 14.95 -9.09
N GLU A 336 0.18 15.57 -7.92
CA GLU A 336 1.37 16.39 -7.62
C GLU A 336 2.66 15.57 -7.78
N ASP A 337 2.71 14.35 -7.25
CA ASP A 337 3.86 13.44 -7.42
C ASP A 337 4.09 13.11 -8.91
N ALA A 338 3.04 12.88 -9.69
CA ALA A 338 3.14 12.66 -11.14
C ALA A 338 3.68 13.89 -11.89
N LEU A 339 3.29 15.11 -11.50
CA LEU A 339 3.83 16.36 -12.06
C LEU A 339 5.30 16.56 -11.69
N ILE A 340 5.68 16.21 -10.47
CA ILE A 340 7.10 16.21 -10.03
C ILE A 340 7.90 15.26 -10.93
N ILE A 341 7.42 14.02 -11.11
CA ILE A 341 8.07 13.00 -11.96
C ILE A 341 8.24 13.49 -13.40
N ALA A 342 7.21 14.10 -13.99
CA ALA A 342 7.28 14.65 -15.34
C ALA A 342 8.34 15.75 -15.46
N ASN A 343 8.43 16.65 -14.47
CA ASN A 343 9.44 17.70 -14.44
C ASN A 343 10.87 17.16 -14.24
N VAL A 344 11.03 16.02 -13.57
CA VAL A 344 12.35 15.36 -13.52
C VAL A 344 12.80 14.99 -14.92
N SER A 345 11.94 14.35 -15.71
CA SER A 345 12.31 13.94 -17.06
C SER A 345 12.70 15.14 -17.92
N TYR A 346 11.95 16.24 -17.80
CA TYR A 346 12.26 17.50 -18.46
C TYR A 346 13.66 18.03 -18.06
N LEU A 347 14.00 18.05 -16.78
CA LEU A 347 15.32 18.47 -16.30
C LEU A 347 16.46 17.63 -16.87
N PHE A 348 16.28 16.31 -16.88
CA PHE A 348 17.26 15.36 -17.41
C PHE A 348 17.48 15.53 -18.92
N LYS A 349 16.45 15.97 -19.66
CA LYS A 349 16.54 16.27 -21.09
C LYS A 349 17.27 17.59 -21.37
N GLN A 350 17.05 18.62 -20.55
CA GLN A 350 17.56 19.99 -20.78
C GLN A 350 18.99 20.21 -20.29
N SER A 351 19.38 19.57 -19.18
CA SER A 351 20.74 19.74 -18.64
C SER A 351 21.77 18.97 -19.47
N LYS A 352 22.85 19.66 -19.88
CA LYS A 352 23.97 19.03 -20.59
C LYS A 352 24.69 18.02 -19.70
N GLU A 353 24.73 18.30 -18.41
CA GLU A 353 25.40 17.52 -17.37
C GLU A 353 24.62 16.25 -17.01
N LEU A 354 23.30 16.22 -17.22
CA LEU A 354 22.45 15.03 -17.01
C LEU A 354 22.29 14.14 -18.25
N LYS A 355 22.89 14.48 -19.39
CA LYS A 355 22.71 13.73 -20.64
C LYS A 355 23.05 12.25 -20.50
N GLU A 356 24.15 11.93 -19.81
CA GLU A 356 24.58 10.55 -19.59
C GLU A 356 23.58 9.79 -18.71
N ALA A 357 23.14 10.41 -17.62
CA ALA A 357 22.14 9.82 -16.74
C ALA A 357 20.77 9.67 -17.43
N ASN A 358 20.37 10.63 -18.27
CA ASN A 358 19.16 10.56 -19.08
C ASN A 358 19.22 9.41 -20.10
N ALA A 359 20.36 9.22 -20.76
CA ALA A 359 20.55 8.12 -21.70
C ALA A 359 20.40 6.75 -21.01
N ILE A 360 20.91 6.60 -19.78
CA ILE A 360 20.73 5.38 -18.98
C ILE A 360 19.24 5.17 -18.62
N LEU A 361 18.52 6.24 -18.26
CA LEU A 361 17.08 6.17 -17.99
C LEU A 361 16.26 5.76 -19.22
N GLU A 362 16.65 6.21 -20.41
CA GLU A 362 16.00 5.84 -21.68
C GLU A 362 16.28 4.39 -22.05
N ASN A 363 17.54 3.94 -21.89
CA ASN A 363 17.98 2.64 -22.38
C ASN A 363 19.07 2.00 -21.49
N ASN A 364 18.67 1.09 -20.60
CA ASN A 364 19.58 0.32 -19.74
C ASN A 364 20.69 -0.45 -20.51
N ASN A 365 20.48 -0.72 -21.81
CA ASN A 365 21.38 -1.50 -22.65
C ASN A 365 22.39 -0.66 -23.47
N LEU A 366 22.40 0.67 -23.34
CA LEU A 366 23.41 1.48 -24.02
C LEU A 366 24.81 1.11 -23.50
N SER A 367 25.62 0.53 -24.39
CA SER A 367 27.08 0.54 -24.34
C SER A 367 27.54 1.84 -25.01
N LEU A 368 27.41 2.95 -24.29
CA LEU A 368 28.08 4.19 -24.70
C LEU A 368 29.59 3.93 -24.67
N ASN A 369 30.33 4.46 -25.65
CA ASN A 369 31.77 4.23 -25.86
C ASN A 369 32.53 4.14 -24.53
N ARG A 370 33.08 2.94 -24.24
CA ARG A 370 33.68 2.54 -22.96
C ARG A 370 34.89 3.37 -22.50
N ASN A 371 35.36 4.32 -23.33
CA ASN A 371 36.63 5.02 -23.15
C ASN A 371 36.49 6.54 -22.90
N LYS A 372 35.30 7.06 -22.62
CA LYS A 372 35.18 8.45 -22.13
C LYS A 372 35.23 8.47 -20.61
N GLU A 373 36.35 8.93 -20.06
CA GLU A 373 36.38 9.46 -18.71
C GLU A 373 35.38 10.63 -18.66
N SER A 374 34.40 10.55 -17.75
CA SER A 374 33.45 11.64 -17.54
C SER A 374 34.25 12.84 -17.03
N LYS A 375 34.32 13.93 -17.81
CA LYS A 375 35.04 15.14 -17.43
C LYS A 375 34.43 15.70 -16.14
N ASN A 376 35.25 15.80 -15.09
CA ASN A 376 35.01 16.44 -13.80
C ASN A 376 33.61 16.22 -13.20
N LEU A 377 33.53 15.31 -12.22
CA LEU A 377 32.35 15.13 -11.38
C LEU A 377 31.86 16.47 -10.82
N LEU A 378 30.57 16.76 -11.00
CA LEU A 378 29.93 17.96 -10.51
C LEU A 378 30.08 18.08 -8.99
N SER A 379 30.39 19.29 -8.51
CA SER A 379 30.39 19.60 -7.09
C SER A 379 29.01 19.36 -6.47
N GLU A 380 28.99 19.11 -5.17
CA GLU A 380 27.74 18.97 -4.41
C GLU A 380 26.85 20.23 -4.52
N GLN A 381 27.46 21.42 -4.66
CA GLN A 381 26.73 22.67 -4.88
C GLN A 381 26.12 22.74 -6.28
N ASP A 382 26.87 22.39 -7.31
CA ASP A 382 26.39 22.41 -8.69
C ASP A 382 25.31 21.36 -8.92
N PHE A 383 25.47 20.17 -8.34
CA PHE A 383 24.45 19.13 -8.36
C PHE A 383 23.12 19.64 -7.78
N ARG A 384 23.14 20.44 -6.70
CA ARG A 384 21.91 21.02 -6.12
C ARG A 384 21.26 22.03 -7.07
N LYS A 385 22.06 22.96 -7.61
CA LYS A 385 21.61 24.02 -8.53
C LYS A 385 20.90 23.45 -9.75
N MET A 386 21.30 22.28 -10.24
CA MET A 386 20.67 21.62 -11.39
C MET A 386 19.19 21.26 -11.19
N PHE A 387 18.76 21.12 -9.93
CA PHE A 387 17.36 20.83 -9.60
C PHE A 387 16.59 22.06 -9.10
N GLU A 388 17.20 23.25 -9.11
CA GLU A 388 16.54 24.49 -8.70
C GLU A 388 15.71 25.07 -9.87
N ILE A 389 14.43 24.68 -9.94
CA ILE A 389 13.47 25.15 -10.95
C ILE A 389 12.29 25.90 -10.28
N PRO A 390 12.53 27.09 -9.71
CA PRO A 390 11.56 27.76 -8.86
C PRO A 390 10.23 28.06 -9.56
N LYS A 391 10.27 28.46 -10.85
CA LYS A 391 9.05 28.77 -11.62
C LYS A 391 8.17 27.53 -11.81
N GLN A 392 8.71 26.45 -12.38
CA GLN A 392 7.96 25.22 -12.61
C GLN A 392 7.44 24.61 -11.30
N VAL A 393 8.24 24.68 -10.23
CA VAL A 393 7.80 24.25 -8.90
C VAL A 393 6.62 25.07 -8.40
N GLN A 394 6.64 26.39 -8.63
CA GLN A 394 5.54 27.27 -8.26
C GLN A 394 4.29 26.98 -9.10
N ASP A 395 4.43 26.78 -10.42
CA ASP A 395 3.34 26.40 -11.31
C ASP A 395 2.63 25.11 -10.84
N ILE A 396 3.39 24.10 -10.40
CA ILE A 396 2.81 22.85 -9.84
C ILE A 396 2.05 23.12 -8.54
N LYS A 397 2.56 23.99 -7.66
CA LYS A 397 1.92 24.32 -6.38
C LYS A 397 0.62 25.13 -6.57
N ASP A 398 0.61 25.96 -7.61
CA ASP A 398 -0.51 26.84 -7.93
C ASP A 398 -1.60 26.12 -8.72
N TYR A 399 -1.28 25.01 -9.40
CA TYR A 399 -2.26 24.19 -10.09
C TYR A 399 -3.38 23.69 -9.14
N LYS A 400 -4.65 23.97 -9.49
CA LYS A 400 -5.83 23.57 -8.70
C LYS A 400 -6.80 22.62 -9.43
N ASP A 401 -6.75 22.52 -10.75
CA ASP A 401 -7.70 21.75 -11.56
C ASP A 401 -7.39 20.24 -11.58
N PHE A 402 -7.30 19.63 -10.40
CA PHE A 402 -7.08 18.20 -10.26
C PHE A 402 -8.36 17.41 -10.52
N LYS A 403 -8.24 16.33 -11.29
CA LYS A 403 -9.34 15.43 -11.63
C LYS A 403 -9.24 14.13 -10.85
N TYR A 404 -10.39 13.54 -10.54
CA TYR A 404 -10.49 12.35 -9.70
C TYR A 404 -11.35 11.27 -10.36
N SER A 405 -10.79 10.08 -10.55
CA SER A 405 -11.53 8.91 -11.01
C SER A 405 -11.55 7.84 -9.91
N HIS A 406 -12.76 7.47 -9.47
CA HIS A 406 -12.97 6.40 -8.50
C HIS A 406 -13.52 5.18 -9.22
N ARG A 407 -12.76 4.08 -9.22
CA ARG A 407 -13.21 2.83 -9.85
C ARG A 407 -14.47 2.31 -9.17
N VAL A 408 -15.57 2.27 -9.93
CA VAL A 408 -16.87 1.75 -9.50
C VAL A 408 -16.83 0.23 -9.39
N ASP A 409 -17.37 -0.31 -8.30
CA ASP A 409 -17.43 -1.75 -8.07
C ASP A 409 -18.84 -2.30 -8.28
N LYS A 410 -19.03 -3.02 -9.40
CA LYS A 410 -20.29 -3.68 -9.77
C LYS A 410 -20.21 -5.20 -9.68
N LYS A 411 -19.17 -5.75 -9.04
CA LYS A 411 -18.94 -7.20 -8.99
C LYS A 411 -20.02 -7.88 -8.13
N PRO A 412 -20.85 -8.79 -8.68
CA PRO A 412 -21.79 -9.57 -7.89
C PRO A 412 -21.05 -10.62 -7.04
N ASN A 413 -21.79 -11.24 -6.09
CA ASN A 413 -21.30 -12.35 -5.28
C ASN A 413 -19.99 -12.02 -4.53
N ARG A 414 -20.01 -10.90 -3.79
CA ARG A 414 -19.03 -10.64 -2.72
C ARG A 414 -19.51 -11.31 -1.43
N GLN A 415 -18.90 -10.96 -0.29
CA GLN A 415 -19.40 -11.41 1.01
C GLN A 415 -20.89 -11.04 1.13
N LEU A 416 -21.73 -12.04 1.42
CA LEU A 416 -23.19 -11.88 1.47
C LEU A 416 -23.64 -11.32 2.82
N ILE A 417 -23.07 -11.85 3.91
CA ILE A 417 -23.40 -11.59 5.30
C ILE A 417 -22.18 -11.90 6.18
N ASN A 418 -22.15 -11.48 7.43
CA ASN A 418 -21.09 -11.90 8.37
C ASN A 418 -21.29 -13.36 8.80
N ASP A 419 -20.20 -14.09 9.00
CA ASP A 419 -20.22 -15.50 9.38
C ASP A 419 -20.70 -15.74 10.82
N SER A 420 -20.60 -14.72 11.68
CA SER A 420 -20.92 -14.82 13.11
C SER A 420 -22.39 -15.17 13.33
N LEU A 421 -22.62 -16.25 14.09
CA LEU A 421 -23.93 -16.69 14.55
C LEU A 421 -24.26 -16.04 15.88
N TYR A 422 -25.48 -15.55 16.02
CA TYR A 422 -25.98 -14.94 17.24
C TYR A 422 -27.21 -15.69 17.73
N SER A 423 -27.19 -16.08 18.99
CA SER A 423 -28.40 -16.50 19.71
C SER A 423 -29.20 -15.26 20.11
N THR A 424 -30.52 -15.37 20.20
CA THR A 424 -31.39 -14.30 20.69
C THR A 424 -31.95 -14.57 22.08
N ARG A 425 -32.47 -13.53 22.73
CA ARG A 425 -33.23 -13.58 23.98
C ARG A 425 -34.46 -12.72 23.82
N GLU A 426 -35.60 -13.21 24.26
CA GLU A 426 -36.82 -12.42 24.35
C GLU A 426 -36.84 -11.65 25.67
N VAL A 427 -37.08 -10.34 25.59
CA VAL A 427 -37.19 -9.43 26.73
C VAL A 427 -38.33 -8.47 26.41
N ASN A 428 -39.42 -8.53 27.18
CA ASN A 428 -40.62 -7.72 26.98
C ASN A 428 -41.14 -7.81 25.52
N GLU A 429 -41.41 -9.03 25.04
CA GLU A 429 -41.92 -9.36 23.69
C GLU A 429 -40.98 -9.01 22.52
N ASP A 430 -39.82 -8.40 22.81
CA ASP A 430 -38.81 -8.04 21.83
C ASP A 430 -37.63 -9.01 21.85
N HIS A 431 -37.12 -9.36 20.67
CA HIS A 431 -35.89 -10.15 20.56
C HIS A 431 -34.63 -9.28 20.59
N TYR A 432 -33.68 -9.66 21.43
CA TYR A 432 -32.35 -9.05 21.55
C TYR A 432 -31.24 -10.02 21.20
N ILE A 433 -30.17 -9.51 20.62
CA ILE A 433 -28.97 -10.28 20.24
C ILE A 433 -28.16 -10.59 21.50
N VAL A 434 -27.80 -11.85 21.72
CA VAL A 434 -26.84 -12.23 22.77
C VAL A 434 -25.41 -12.02 22.24
N GLN A 435 -24.68 -11.12 22.88
CA GLN A 435 -23.26 -10.89 22.59
C GLN A 435 -22.37 -11.61 23.61
N THR A 436 -21.12 -11.85 23.23
CA THR A 436 -20.14 -12.53 24.07
C THR A 436 -18.87 -11.69 24.15
N VAL A 437 -18.39 -11.43 25.37
CA VAL A 437 -17.03 -10.97 25.60
C VAL A 437 -16.16 -12.22 25.71
N LYS A 438 -15.33 -12.49 24.68
CA LYS A 438 -14.60 -13.77 24.54
C LYS A 438 -13.34 -13.87 25.39
N ASP A 439 -12.62 -12.76 25.55
CA ASP A 439 -11.38 -12.70 26.32
C ASP A 439 -11.55 -11.63 27.40
N ILE A 440 -11.97 -12.07 28.58
CA ILE A 440 -12.25 -11.16 29.70
C ILE A 440 -10.97 -10.80 30.47
N TYR A 441 -9.81 -11.37 30.13
CA TYR A 441 -8.52 -11.17 30.81
C TYR A 441 -7.50 -10.37 29.98
N ALA A 442 -7.83 -9.98 28.75
CA ALA A 442 -7.00 -9.08 27.96
C ALA A 442 -6.78 -7.72 28.66
N LYS A 443 -5.53 -7.29 28.84
CA LYS A 443 -5.16 -6.08 29.59
C LYS A 443 -5.81 -4.79 29.06
N ASP A 444 -6.12 -4.73 27.77
CA ASP A 444 -6.72 -3.59 27.07
C ASP A 444 -8.26 -3.64 26.99
N ASN A 445 -8.91 -4.67 27.56
CA ASN A 445 -10.36 -4.82 27.50
C ASN A 445 -11.09 -3.99 28.56
N THR A 446 -11.57 -2.80 28.19
CA THR A 446 -12.32 -1.90 29.07
C THR A 446 -13.82 -2.24 29.20
N LYS A 447 -14.33 -3.14 28.34
CA LYS A 447 -15.77 -3.41 28.21
C LYS A 447 -16.34 -4.13 29.42
N ILE A 448 -15.52 -4.88 30.14
CA ILE A 448 -15.90 -5.60 31.36
C ILE A 448 -16.36 -4.61 32.43
N LYS A 449 -15.55 -3.58 32.70
CA LYS A 449 -15.86 -2.56 33.70
C LYS A 449 -17.18 -1.83 33.38
N ASP A 450 -17.37 -1.45 32.12
CA ASP A 450 -18.62 -0.84 31.67
C ASP A 450 -19.84 -1.76 31.86
N LEU A 451 -19.71 -3.05 31.54
CA LEU A 451 -20.82 -4.00 31.69
C LEU A 451 -21.22 -4.23 33.15
N PHE A 452 -20.26 -4.26 34.09
CA PHE A 452 -20.58 -4.45 35.51
C PHE A 452 -21.06 -3.16 36.19
N LEU A 453 -20.43 -2.01 35.91
CA LEU A 453 -20.72 -0.77 36.62
C LEU A 453 -21.86 0.05 36.01
N LYS A 454 -22.02 0.03 34.68
CA LYS A 454 -23.00 0.89 33.99
C LYS A 454 -24.26 0.15 33.57
N THR A 455 -24.14 -1.10 33.16
CA THR A 455 -25.28 -1.89 32.66
C THR A 455 -25.26 -3.35 33.14
N PRO A 456 -25.20 -3.60 34.47
CA PRO A 456 -25.13 -4.95 35.03
C PRO A 456 -26.30 -5.83 34.61
N GLU A 457 -27.49 -5.25 34.44
CA GLU A 457 -28.74 -5.92 34.06
C GLU A 457 -28.68 -6.60 32.68
N LYS A 458 -27.73 -6.19 31.83
CA LYS A 458 -27.49 -6.83 30.53
C LYS A 458 -26.75 -8.15 30.64
N LEU A 459 -25.96 -8.37 31.68
CA LEU A 459 -25.24 -9.63 31.85
C LEU A 459 -26.25 -10.76 32.09
N LEU A 460 -26.14 -11.85 31.32
CA LEU A 460 -27.03 -13.00 31.55
C LEU A 460 -26.82 -13.60 32.94
N MET A 461 -25.58 -13.57 33.42
CA MET A 461 -25.21 -14.02 34.76
C MET A 461 -25.91 -13.21 35.87
N TYR A 462 -26.15 -11.91 35.66
CA TYR A 462 -26.84 -11.07 36.65
C TYR A 462 -28.23 -11.60 36.99
N LYS A 463 -28.96 -12.14 35.99
CA LYS A 463 -30.30 -12.68 36.17
C LYS A 463 -30.33 -14.16 36.57
N HIS A 464 -29.40 -14.95 36.04
CA HIS A 464 -29.45 -16.42 36.15
C HIS A 464 -28.48 -17.00 37.19
N ASP A 465 -27.51 -16.22 37.66
CA ASP A 465 -26.49 -16.65 38.62
C ASP A 465 -25.96 -15.46 39.44
N PRO A 466 -26.79 -14.88 40.32
CA PRO A 466 -26.43 -13.69 41.09
C PRO A 466 -25.22 -13.91 42.01
N GLN A 467 -25.03 -15.12 42.54
CA GLN A 467 -23.92 -15.44 43.44
C GLN A 467 -22.57 -15.31 42.74
N THR A 468 -22.46 -15.84 41.50
CA THR A 468 -21.24 -15.63 40.71
C THR A 468 -21.09 -14.18 40.28
N PHE A 469 -22.18 -13.47 40.01
CA PHE A 469 -22.12 -12.05 39.70
C PHE A 469 -21.53 -11.22 40.85
N GLU A 470 -22.01 -11.42 42.08
CA GLU A 470 -21.47 -10.72 43.26
C GLU A 470 -20.00 -11.07 43.51
N LYS A 471 -19.62 -12.35 43.37
CA LYS A 471 -18.22 -12.78 43.43
C LYS A 471 -17.34 -12.02 42.44
N LEU A 472 -17.79 -11.86 41.19
CA LEU A 472 -17.05 -11.14 40.16
C LEU A 472 -17.07 -9.62 40.40
N MET A 473 -18.16 -9.08 40.94
CA MET A 473 -18.29 -7.66 41.30
C MET A 473 -17.28 -7.25 42.38
N LEU A 474 -16.98 -8.13 43.35
CA LEU A 474 -15.93 -7.88 44.35
C LEU A 474 -14.57 -7.61 43.69
N VAL A 475 -14.21 -8.41 42.69
CA VAL A 475 -12.96 -8.23 41.94
C VAL A 475 -12.98 -6.93 41.12
N ILE A 476 -14.12 -6.57 40.52
CA ILE A 476 -14.29 -5.28 39.84
C ILE A 476 -14.06 -4.10 40.80
N LYS A 477 -14.58 -4.19 42.03
CA LYS A 477 -14.41 -3.16 43.07
C LYS A 477 -12.98 -3.09 43.58
N GLN A 478 -12.36 -4.24 43.86
CA GLN A 478 -10.99 -4.33 44.38
C GLN A 478 -9.96 -3.73 43.41
N TYR A 479 -10.08 -4.03 42.11
CA TYR A 479 -9.17 -3.54 41.08
C TYR A 479 -9.80 -2.42 40.24
N GLY A 480 -10.62 -1.57 40.87
CA GLY A 480 -11.41 -0.54 40.21
C GLY A 480 -10.58 0.47 39.42
N GLU A 481 -9.34 0.76 39.82
CA GLU A 481 -8.46 1.71 39.14
C GLU A 481 -7.86 1.16 37.84
N GLU A 482 -7.83 -0.17 37.69
CA GLU A 482 -7.25 -0.80 36.52
C GLU A 482 -8.18 -0.75 35.30
N LYS A 483 -7.58 -0.76 34.11
CA LYS A 483 -8.32 -0.79 32.84
C LYS A 483 -9.16 -2.06 32.71
N ASN A 484 -8.61 -3.20 33.15
CA ASN A 484 -9.32 -4.47 33.23
C ASN A 484 -9.06 -5.12 34.60
N PRO A 485 -10.01 -5.02 35.54
CA PRO A 485 -9.90 -5.61 36.88
C PRO A 485 -9.60 -7.13 36.87
N PHE A 486 -10.18 -7.88 35.93
CA PHE A 486 -9.97 -9.33 35.85
C PHE A 486 -8.57 -9.70 35.36
N ALA A 487 -7.99 -8.89 34.46
CA ALA A 487 -6.62 -9.08 34.00
C ALA A 487 -5.63 -8.90 35.15
N LYS A 488 -5.84 -7.89 36.00
CA LYS A 488 -4.99 -7.62 37.18
C LYS A 488 -5.10 -8.73 38.21
N TYR A 489 -6.32 -9.19 38.50
CA TYR A 489 -6.54 -10.34 39.38
C TYR A 489 -5.77 -11.58 38.91
N TYR A 490 -5.83 -11.90 37.61
CA TYR A 490 -5.11 -13.03 37.04
C TYR A 490 -3.58 -12.84 37.09
N GLU A 491 -3.09 -11.62 36.83
CA GLU A 491 -1.67 -11.29 36.90
C GLU A 491 -1.09 -11.45 38.31
N GLU A 492 -1.86 -11.12 39.34
CA GLU A 492 -1.42 -11.22 40.73
C GLU A 492 -1.58 -12.63 41.33
N ASN A 493 -2.70 -13.29 41.06
CA ASN A 493 -3.04 -14.56 41.72
C ASN A 493 -2.65 -15.79 40.87
N GLY A 494 -2.36 -15.63 39.58
CA GLY A 494 -2.09 -16.73 38.66
C GLY A 494 -3.32 -17.60 38.32
N GLU A 495 -4.48 -17.27 38.87
CA GLU A 495 -5.70 -18.07 38.79
C GLU A 495 -6.85 -17.34 38.08
N TYR A 496 -7.65 -18.12 37.35
CA TYR A 496 -8.84 -17.58 36.68
C TYR A 496 -10.03 -17.54 37.63
N LEU A 497 -10.92 -16.57 37.41
CA LEU A 497 -12.17 -16.46 38.15
C LEU A 497 -13.08 -17.66 37.85
N THR A 498 -13.62 -18.25 38.91
CA THR A 498 -14.48 -19.42 38.85
C THR A 498 -15.93 -19.08 39.20
N LYS A 499 -16.86 -19.83 38.61
CA LYS A 499 -18.28 -19.81 39.01
C LYS A 499 -18.40 -20.11 40.51
N TYR A 500 -19.37 -19.51 41.18
CA TYR A 500 -19.64 -19.82 42.58
C TYR A 500 -20.00 -21.31 42.75
N ALA A 501 -19.37 -21.96 43.72
CA ALA A 501 -19.66 -23.32 44.16
C ALA A 501 -19.29 -23.45 45.64
N LYS A 502 -20.12 -24.13 46.44
CA LYS A 502 -19.91 -24.29 47.90
C LYS A 502 -18.61 -25.00 48.25
N ASN A 503 -18.13 -25.87 47.38
CA ASN A 503 -16.88 -26.64 47.53
C ASN A 503 -15.69 -25.97 46.83
N GLU A 504 -15.84 -24.72 46.37
CA GLU A 504 -14.84 -23.93 45.65
C GLU A 504 -14.34 -24.52 44.31
N LYS A 505 -14.86 -25.66 43.88
CA LYS A 505 -14.52 -26.34 42.61
C LYS A 505 -15.40 -25.87 41.45
N GLY A 506 -15.71 -24.58 41.41
CA GLY A 506 -16.49 -23.99 40.34
C GLY A 506 -15.70 -23.95 39.02
N PRO A 507 -16.35 -24.15 37.85
CA PRO A 507 -15.67 -24.07 36.57
C PRO A 507 -15.15 -22.64 36.29
N THR A 508 -14.03 -22.57 35.57
CA THR A 508 -13.42 -21.32 35.13
C THR A 508 -14.32 -20.52 34.17
N ILE A 509 -14.39 -19.21 34.38
CA ILE A 509 -15.13 -18.27 33.55
C ILE A 509 -14.17 -17.62 32.55
N LYS A 510 -14.24 -18.04 31.29
CA LYS A 510 -13.41 -17.45 30.22
C LYS A 510 -14.12 -16.36 29.41
N LYS A 511 -15.45 -16.39 29.41
CA LYS A 511 -16.29 -15.53 28.58
C LYS A 511 -17.59 -15.17 29.28
N LEU A 512 -18.10 -13.97 29.00
CA LEU A 512 -19.37 -13.49 29.54
C LEU A 512 -20.36 -13.20 28.42
N LYS A 513 -21.60 -13.69 28.59
CA LYS A 513 -22.71 -13.40 27.69
C LYS A 513 -23.54 -12.24 28.24
N TYR A 514 -23.96 -11.34 27.36
CA TYR A 514 -24.82 -10.22 27.72
C TYR A 514 -25.82 -9.89 26.62
N ILE A 515 -26.93 -9.27 26.99
CA ILE A 515 -27.98 -8.78 26.10
C ILE A 515 -27.46 -7.55 25.35
N GLY A 516 -27.36 -7.69 24.03
CA GLY A 516 -26.90 -6.66 23.12
C GLY A 516 -28.05 -5.77 22.63
N LYS A 517 -27.99 -5.41 21.34
CA LYS A 517 -29.01 -4.57 20.70
C LYS A 517 -30.24 -5.42 20.33
N LYS A 518 -31.40 -4.77 20.24
CA LYS A 518 -32.62 -5.35 19.64
C LYS A 518 -32.30 -5.89 18.25
N VAL A 519 -32.87 -7.05 17.90
CA VAL A 519 -32.67 -7.69 16.61
C VAL A 519 -33.24 -6.77 15.52
N GLY A 520 -32.36 -6.29 14.64
CA GLY A 520 -32.72 -5.48 13.48
C GLY A 520 -32.82 -6.32 12.21
N THR A 521 -32.36 -5.79 11.07
CA THR A 521 -32.22 -6.56 9.82
C THR A 521 -31.25 -7.74 10.00
N HIS A 522 -31.72 -8.95 9.72
CA HIS A 522 -30.99 -10.19 9.96
C HIS A 522 -31.42 -11.27 8.97
N LEU A 523 -30.63 -12.34 8.92
CA LEU A 523 -31.02 -13.61 8.31
C LEU A 523 -31.36 -14.60 9.43
N ASP A 524 -32.60 -15.08 9.45
CA ASP A 524 -33.02 -16.16 10.35
C ASP A 524 -32.59 -17.51 9.77
N ILE A 525 -31.81 -18.25 10.54
CA ILE A 525 -31.29 -19.58 10.19
C ILE A 525 -31.68 -20.62 11.25
N SER A 526 -32.67 -20.32 12.10
CA SER A 526 -33.11 -21.18 13.20
C SER A 526 -33.52 -22.56 12.71
N LYS A 527 -34.12 -22.65 11.51
CA LYS A 527 -34.49 -23.92 10.86
C LYS A 527 -33.32 -24.89 10.64
N ASN A 528 -32.09 -24.39 10.62
CA ASN A 528 -30.89 -25.23 10.47
C ASN A 528 -30.44 -25.87 11.79
N PHE A 529 -31.11 -25.53 12.91
CA PHE A 529 -30.81 -26.03 14.25
C PHE A 529 -32.06 -26.68 14.86
N PRO A 530 -32.39 -27.93 14.49
CA PRO A 530 -33.51 -28.67 15.09
C PRO A 530 -33.33 -28.75 16.61
N GLY A 531 -34.40 -28.45 17.36
CA GLY A 531 -34.38 -28.43 18.84
C GLY A 531 -33.88 -27.11 19.46
N ALA A 532 -33.57 -26.09 18.67
CA ALA A 532 -33.22 -24.78 19.22
C ALA A 532 -34.46 -24.08 19.83
N GLU A 533 -34.45 -23.86 21.15
CA GLU A 533 -35.51 -23.11 21.87
C GLU A 533 -35.55 -21.61 21.51
N ARG A 534 -34.54 -21.10 20.81
CA ARG A 534 -34.34 -19.66 20.59
C ARG A 534 -33.87 -19.41 19.17
N LYS A 535 -34.21 -18.24 18.63
CA LYS A 535 -33.77 -17.86 17.28
C LYS A 535 -32.25 -17.80 17.18
N VAL A 536 -31.75 -18.29 16.06
CA VAL A 536 -30.34 -18.20 15.65
C VAL A 536 -30.29 -17.35 14.39
N VAL A 537 -29.54 -16.25 14.46
CA VAL A 537 -29.52 -15.23 13.41
C VAL A 537 -28.10 -14.88 12.98
N GLN A 538 -27.95 -14.53 11.71
CA GLN A 538 -26.77 -13.86 11.17
C GLN A 538 -27.07 -12.39 10.89
N LEU A 539 -26.06 -11.53 11.08
CA LEU A 539 -26.20 -10.07 11.01
C LEU A 539 -25.33 -9.46 9.92
N SER A 540 -25.56 -8.18 9.62
CA SER A 540 -24.79 -7.40 8.63
C SER A 540 -24.91 -7.98 7.21
N ILE A 541 -26.14 -8.08 6.72
CA ILE A 541 -26.42 -8.35 5.30
C ILE A 541 -25.77 -7.25 4.47
N LYS A 542 -24.95 -7.63 3.49
CA LYS A 542 -24.10 -6.71 2.74
C LYS A 542 -24.87 -6.11 1.55
N PRO A 543 -24.91 -4.77 1.42
CA PRO A 543 -25.55 -4.12 0.28
C PRO A 543 -24.71 -4.31 -0.99
N PHE A 544 -25.38 -4.56 -2.11
CA PHE A 544 -24.79 -4.59 -3.44
C PHE A 544 -24.87 -3.21 -4.10
N ARG A 545 -26.08 -2.64 -4.13
CA ARG A 545 -26.38 -1.31 -4.69
C ARG A 545 -27.70 -0.80 -4.13
N PHE A 546 -28.05 0.44 -4.45
CA PHE A 546 -29.42 0.94 -4.28
C PHE A 546 -29.92 1.59 -5.57
N ASP A 547 -31.21 1.46 -5.81
CA ASP A 547 -31.91 1.98 -6.97
C ASP A 547 -32.82 3.14 -6.51
N VAL A 548 -32.69 4.30 -7.14
CA VAL A 548 -33.44 5.51 -6.78
C VAL A 548 -34.56 5.76 -7.79
N PHE A 549 -35.72 6.13 -7.28
CA PHE A 549 -36.91 6.51 -8.04
C PHE A 549 -37.42 7.88 -7.58
N HIS A 550 -38.10 8.60 -8.46
CA HIS A 550 -38.72 9.88 -8.15
C HIS A 550 -40.20 9.85 -8.55
N SER A 551 -41.05 10.37 -7.68
CA SER A 551 -42.51 10.46 -7.87
C SER A 551 -43.01 11.79 -7.34
N LYS A 552 -44.30 12.09 -7.50
CA LYS A 552 -44.92 13.27 -6.87
C LYS A 552 -44.77 13.29 -5.34
N ALA A 553 -44.61 12.13 -4.70
CA ALA A 553 -44.42 12.01 -3.25
C ALA A 553 -42.95 12.20 -2.81
N GLY A 554 -42.03 12.51 -3.73
CA GLY A 554 -40.61 12.65 -3.51
C GLY A 554 -39.79 11.42 -3.94
N TYR A 555 -38.55 11.34 -3.45
CA TYR A 555 -37.62 10.26 -3.78
C TYR A 555 -37.89 8.98 -2.97
N HIS A 556 -37.73 7.84 -3.67
CA HIS A 556 -37.83 6.49 -3.12
C HIS A 556 -36.55 5.73 -3.40
N MET A 557 -36.20 4.81 -2.50
CA MET A 557 -34.97 4.02 -2.61
C MET A 557 -35.26 2.54 -2.38
N ILE A 558 -34.79 1.70 -3.30
CA ILE A 558 -34.76 0.24 -3.13
C ILE A 558 -33.33 -0.17 -2.79
N THR A 559 -33.15 -0.89 -1.69
CA THR A 559 -31.86 -1.52 -1.36
C THR A 559 -31.79 -2.91 -1.96
N LEU A 560 -30.74 -3.18 -2.72
CA LEU A 560 -30.39 -4.51 -3.20
C LEU A 560 -29.17 -5.02 -2.44
N THR A 561 -29.27 -6.23 -1.91
CA THR A 561 -28.21 -6.94 -1.20
C THR A 561 -27.58 -7.99 -2.12
N TYR A 562 -26.41 -8.51 -1.74
CA TYR A 562 -25.82 -9.60 -2.52
C TYR A 562 -26.66 -10.90 -2.45
N MET A 563 -27.53 -11.06 -1.45
CA MET A 563 -28.42 -12.23 -1.33
C MET A 563 -29.57 -12.22 -2.34
N ASP A 564 -29.93 -11.04 -2.85
CA ASP A 564 -30.95 -10.86 -3.89
C ASP A 564 -30.44 -11.24 -5.28
N ILE A 565 -29.14 -11.50 -5.42
CA ILE A 565 -28.50 -11.85 -6.70
C ILE A 565 -28.35 -13.37 -6.79
N LYS A 566 -28.97 -13.97 -7.80
CA LYS A 566 -28.84 -15.41 -8.10
C LYS A 566 -27.75 -15.65 -9.12
N LYS A 567 -26.87 -16.61 -8.84
CA LYS A 567 -25.88 -17.11 -9.80
C LYS A 567 -26.57 -18.05 -10.80
N LYS A 568 -26.30 -17.84 -12.09
CA LYS A 568 -26.57 -18.78 -13.19
C LYS A 568 -25.24 -19.21 -13.80
N GLU A 569 -25.26 -20.15 -14.76
CA GLU A 569 -24.01 -20.66 -15.37
C GLU A 569 -23.16 -19.54 -15.99
N LYS A 570 -23.78 -18.72 -16.85
CA LYS A 570 -23.08 -17.70 -17.66
C LYS A 570 -23.22 -16.27 -17.11
N HIS A 571 -24.10 -16.04 -16.15
CA HIS A 571 -24.42 -14.70 -15.65
C HIS A 571 -24.93 -14.72 -14.20
N TYR A 572 -25.10 -13.53 -13.64
CA TYR A 572 -25.82 -13.29 -12.40
C TYR A 572 -27.10 -12.53 -12.72
N GLN A 573 -28.17 -12.77 -11.97
CA GLN A 573 -29.43 -12.06 -12.18
C GLN A 573 -30.17 -11.78 -10.87
N ILE A 574 -30.94 -10.70 -10.88
CA ILE A 574 -32.01 -10.44 -9.92
C ILE A 574 -33.31 -10.89 -10.61
N LEU A 575 -34.11 -11.72 -9.95
CA LEU A 575 -35.35 -12.20 -10.54
C LEU A 575 -36.38 -11.05 -10.61
N LYS A 576 -37.11 -10.95 -11.74
CA LYS A 576 -38.06 -9.84 -11.96
C LYS A 576 -39.17 -9.79 -10.91
N ASN A 577 -39.72 -10.94 -10.55
CA ASN A 577 -40.73 -11.09 -9.50
C ASN A 577 -40.18 -10.70 -8.11
N GLU A 578 -38.96 -11.13 -7.77
CA GLU A 578 -38.30 -10.71 -6.51
C GLU A 578 -38.08 -9.18 -6.47
N TYR A 579 -37.67 -8.57 -7.60
CA TYR A 579 -37.51 -7.12 -7.70
C TYR A 579 -38.84 -6.37 -7.59
N GLN A 580 -39.92 -6.92 -8.14
CA GLN A 580 -41.26 -6.34 -8.02
C GLN A 580 -41.75 -6.39 -6.56
N ALA A 581 -41.54 -7.50 -5.87
CA ALA A 581 -41.82 -7.60 -4.43
C ALA A 581 -41.01 -6.58 -3.60
N LEU A 582 -39.78 -6.25 -4.02
CA LEU A 582 -39.01 -5.16 -3.41
C LEU A 582 -39.65 -3.79 -3.64
N LYS A 583 -40.15 -3.50 -4.86
CA LYS A 583 -40.87 -2.24 -5.12
C LYS A 583 -42.06 -2.06 -4.18
N GLU A 584 -42.86 -3.10 -4.00
CA GLU A 584 -44.02 -3.11 -3.09
C GLU A 584 -43.58 -2.91 -1.64
N ARG A 585 -42.58 -3.67 -1.19
CA ARG A 585 -42.01 -3.56 0.16
C ARG A 585 -41.47 -2.17 0.48
N TYR A 586 -40.79 -1.55 -0.48
CA TYR A 586 -40.24 -0.19 -0.36
C TYR A 586 -41.25 0.90 -0.74
N LYS A 587 -42.52 0.53 -0.99
CA LYS A 587 -43.63 1.43 -1.31
C LYS A 587 -43.33 2.37 -2.48
N VAL A 588 -42.63 1.86 -3.50
CA VAL A 588 -42.31 2.63 -4.71
C VAL A 588 -43.57 2.74 -5.58
N PRO A 589 -44.08 3.96 -5.84
CA PRO A 589 -45.26 4.15 -6.68
C PRO A 589 -45.06 3.61 -8.10
N SER A 590 -46.14 3.18 -8.75
CA SER A 590 -46.10 2.64 -10.12
C SER A 590 -45.74 3.71 -11.17
N ASP A 591 -46.08 4.97 -10.91
CA ASP A 591 -45.74 6.14 -11.71
C ASP A 591 -44.33 6.68 -11.43
N ALA A 592 -43.60 6.10 -10.47
CA ALA A 592 -42.28 6.58 -10.10
C ALA A 592 -41.25 6.36 -11.23
N GLN A 593 -40.59 7.45 -11.62
CA GLN A 593 -39.54 7.44 -12.63
C GLN A 593 -38.24 6.90 -12.03
N PHE A 594 -37.60 5.97 -12.74
CA PHE A 594 -36.27 5.48 -12.35
C PHE A 594 -35.20 6.56 -12.61
N ILE A 595 -34.40 6.87 -11.58
CA ILE A 595 -33.33 7.87 -11.63
C ILE A 595 -31.98 7.21 -11.91
N GLY A 596 -31.68 6.11 -11.20
CA GLY A 596 -30.42 5.40 -11.40
C GLY A 596 -30.12 4.35 -10.34
N SER A 597 -29.21 3.44 -10.71
CA SER A 597 -28.60 2.47 -9.78
C SER A 597 -27.26 3.00 -9.29
N PHE A 598 -27.03 2.99 -7.99
CA PHE A 598 -25.82 3.51 -7.35
C PHE A 598 -25.04 2.38 -6.67
N TYR A 599 -23.83 2.14 -7.18
CA TYR A 599 -22.89 1.16 -6.66
C TYR A 599 -21.81 1.82 -5.80
N TYR A 600 -21.00 1.00 -5.14
CA TYR A 600 -19.79 1.50 -4.47
C TYR A 600 -18.92 2.33 -5.44
N ASN A 601 -18.54 3.52 -4.99
CA ASN A 601 -17.79 4.56 -5.71
C ASN A 601 -18.50 5.22 -6.91
N ASP A 602 -19.77 4.93 -7.21
CA ASP A 602 -20.51 5.80 -8.14
C ASP A 602 -20.57 7.23 -7.59
N LEU A 603 -20.61 8.22 -8.49
CA LEU A 603 -20.77 9.62 -8.10
C LEU A 603 -22.26 9.97 -8.03
N ILE A 604 -22.65 10.59 -6.92
CA ILE A 604 -24.02 11.00 -6.63
C ILE A 604 -24.01 12.47 -6.20
N SER A 605 -24.83 13.28 -6.85
CA SER A 605 -25.16 14.62 -6.38
C SER A 605 -26.46 14.53 -5.60
N ILE A 606 -26.47 15.04 -4.37
CA ILE A 606 -27.67 15.19 -3.53
C ILE A 606 -27.76 16.65 -3.14
N ASP A 607 -28.83 17.32 -3.55
CA ASP A 607 -29.08 18.75 -3.29
C ASP A 607 -27.86 19.60 -3.70
N ASP A 608 -27.39 19.36 -4.92
CA ASP A 608 -26.23 20.00 -5.59
C ASP A 608 -24.85 19.77 -4.94
N GLU A 609 -24.76 18.98 -3.87
CA GLU A 609 -23.48 18.51 -3.31
C GLU A 609 -23.06 17.17 -3.92
N LEU A 610 -21.84 17.08 -4.45
CA LEU A 610 -21.33 15.88 -5.12
C LEU A 610 -20.48 15.00 -4.19
N PHE A 611 -20.82 13.71 -4.16
CA PHE A 611 -20.14 12.71 -3.35
C PHE A 611 -19.83 11.45 -4.14
N ARG A 612 -18.98 10.58 -3.56
CA ARG A 612 -18.89 9.18 -3.98
C ARG A 612 -19.62 8.27 -2.98
N VAL A 613 -20.26 7.25 -3.50
CA VAL A 613 -21.08 6.30 -2.73
C VAL A 613 -20.20 5.30 -1.97
N ILE A 614 -20.48 5.08 -0.69
CA ILE A 614 -19.94 3.93 0.08
C ILE A 614 -20.96 2.79 0.11
N GLY A 615 -22.24 3.09 0.22
CA GLY A 615 -23.32 2.10 0.15
C GLY A 615 -24.49 2.45 1.05
N VAL A 616 -25.40 1.49 1.24
CA VAL A 616 -26.56 1.68 2.13
C VAL A 616 -26.13 1.44 3.57
N ASN A 617 -26.34 2.43 4.43
CA ASN A 617 -26.11 2.32 5.87
C ASN A 617 -27.31 1.73 6.61
N ASN A 618 -28.51 2.21 6.26
CA ASN A 618 -29.76 1.75 6.86
C ASN A 618 -30.87 1.77 5.79
N SER A 619 -31.36 0.61 5.41
CA SER A 619 -32.38 0.48 4.37
C SER A 619 -33.77 0.92 4.84
N THR A 620 -34.14 0.66 6.09
CA THR A 620 -35.46 1.04 6.64
C THR A 620 -35.60 2.56 6.78
N ARG A 621 -34.52 3.26 7.10
CA ARG A 621 -34.48 4.72 7.25
C ARG A 621 -34.03 5.45 5.98
N ASN A 622 -33.85 4.73 4.87
CA ASN A 622 -33.29 5.27 3.61
C ASN A 622 -31.99 6.07 3.79
N VAL A 623 -31.09 5.60 4.65
CA VAL A 623 -29.81 6.27 4.91
C VAL A 623 -28.70 5.63 4.09
N VAL A 624 -28.04 6.43 3.28
CA VAL A 624 -26.84 6.06 2.52
C VAL A 624 -25.59 6.66 3.18
N GLU A 625 -24.49 5.92 3.11
CA GLU A 625 -23.17 6.41 3.48
C GLU A 625 -22.43 6.90 2.24
N LEU A 626 -21.86 8.08 2.37
CA LEU A 626 -21.15 8.79 1.32
C LEU A 626 -19.74 9.16 1.78
N ASN A 627 -18.94 9.64 0.85
CA ASN A 627 -17.62 10.16 1.14
C ASN A 627 -17.27 11.27 0.13
N MET A 628 -16.27 12.09 0.46
CA MET A 628 -15.77 13.12 -0.45
C MET A 628 -14.97 12.47 -1.60
N ILE A 629 -14.82 13.22 -2.69
CA ILE A 629 -14.22 12.76 -3.94
C ILE A 629 -12.71 13.00 -3.95
N ASP A 630 -12.30 14.16 -3.49
CA ASP A 630 -10.92 14.65 -3.46
C ASP A 630 -10.16 14.21 -2.20
N ILE A 631 -10.86 13.90 -1.10
CA ILE A 631 -10.28 13.44 0.16
C ILE A 631 -11.17 12.38 0.83
N ASN A 632 -10.64 11.60 1.76
CA ASN A 632 -11.49 10.81 2.66
C ASN A 632 -12.04 11.72 3.77
N TYR A 633 -13.35 11.69 4.01
CA TYR A 633 -14.00 12.53 5.02
C TYR A 633 -13.38 12.38 6.42
N LYS A 634 -12.84 11.21 6.78
CA LYS A 634 -12.07 11.05 8.02
C LYS A 634 -10.87 11.97 8.09
N TYR A 635 -10.06 12.02 7.03
CA TYR A 635 -8.89 12.89 6.97
C TYR A 635 -9.28 14.36 6.87
N TYR A 636 -10.41 14.67 6.23
CA TYR A 636 -10.98 16.01 6.25
C TYR A 636 -11.35 16.44 7.68
N CYS A 637 -12.03 15.58 8.45
CA CYS A 637 -12.34 15.85 9.84
C CYS A 637 -11.07 16.04 10.68
N ASP A 638 -10.06 15.18 10.49
CA ASP A 638 -8.78 15.30 11.21
C ASP A 638 -8.06 16.62 10.88
N LEU A 639 -8.11 17.07 9.62
CA LEU A 639 -7.51 18.33 9.16
C LEU A 639 -8.22 19.56 9.69
N MET A 640 -9.55 19.52 9.74
CA MET A 640 -10.40 20.63 10.16
C MET A 640 -10.72 20.57 11.65
N GLU A 641 -10.07 19.67 12.39
CA GLU A 641 -10.27 19.43 13.83
C GLU A 641 -11.74 19.18 14.23
N ILE A 642 -12.50 18.55 13.32
CA ILE A 642 -13.92 18.25 13.52
C ILE A 642 -14.07 17.03 14.44
N LYS A 643 -14.57 17.25 15.66
CA LYS A 643 -14.77 16.20 16.68
C LYS A 643 -16.02 15.32 16.49
N LYS A 644 -16.71 15.42 15.34
CA LYS A 644 -17.91 14.61 15.03
C LYS A 644 -17.51 13.22 14.51
N THR A 645 -18.49 12.30 14.44
CA THR A 645 -18.26 11.00 13.80
C THR A 645 -17.80 11.21 12.34
N PRO A 646 -16.65 10.66 11.93
CA PRO A 646 -16.04 10.92 10.62
C PRO A 646 -16.70 10.12 9.49
N ARG A 647 -18.02 10.24 9.36
CA ARG A 647 -18.84 9.57 8.33
C ARG A 647 -19.90 10.53 7.81
N ILE A 648 -20.16 10.48 6.50
CA ILE A 648 -21.22 11.26 5.86
C ILE A 648 -22.42 10.36 5.68
N PHE A 649 -23.55 10.74 6.29
CA PHE A 649 -24.82 10.07 6.12
C PHE A 649 -25.83 11.04 5.50
N LYS A 650 -26.49 10.60 4.42
CA LYS A 650 -27.60 11.35 3.81
C LYS A 650 -28.85 10.46 3.80
N THR A 651 -29.99 11.06 4.11
CA THR A 651 -31.29 10.36 4.07
C THR A 651 -31.97 10.70 2.75
N ILE A 652 -32.38 9.68 2.00
CA ILE A 652 -33.12 9.85 0.74
C ILE A 652 -34.61 9.75 1.04
N GLY A 653 -35.37 10.80 0.73
CA GLY A 653 -36.81 10.79 0.95
C GLY A 653 -37.49 12.11 0.59
N LYS A 654 -38.57 12.43 1.31
CA LYS A 654 -39.41 13.62 1.04
C LYS A 654 -38.69 14.96 1.11
N LYS A 655 -37.65 15.06 1.94
CA LYS A 655 -36.85 16.29 2.11
C LYS A 655 -35.73 16.43 1.08
N THR A 656 -35.49 15.40 0.28
CA THR A 656 -34.47 15.46 -0.77
C THR A 656 -35.06 16.17 -1.97
N GLU A 657 -34.43 17.25 -2.40
CA GLU A 657 -34.91 18.07 -3.51
C GLU A 657 -34.43 17.52 -4.84
N LYS A 658 -33.16 17.08 -4.90
CA LYS A 658 -32.53 16.71 -6.15
C LYS A 658 -31.50 15.59 -5.99
N ILE A 659 -31.61 14.55 -6.83
CA ILE A 659 -30.61 13.49 -6.95
C ILE A 659 -30.19 13.34 -8.40
N GLU A 660 -28.89 13.43 -8.67
CA GLU A 660 -28.32 13.20 -9.98
C GLU A 660 -27.16 12.21 -9.93
N LYS A 661 -27.06 11.38 -10.97
CA LYS A 661 -25.95 10.45 -11.13
C LYS A 661 -24.88 11.05 -12.04
N TYR A 662 -23.64 11.05 -11.55
CA TYR A 662 -22.46 11.41 -12.33
C TYR A 662 -21.55 10.19 -12.51
N SER A 663 -20.66 10.28 -13.49
CA SER A 663 -19.57 9.32 -13.68
C SER A 663 -18.34 10.04 -14.20
N THR A 664 -17.23 9.33 -14.27
CA THR A 664 -15.97 9.83 -14.81
C THR A 664 -15.38 8.81 -15.76
N ASP A 665 -14.62 9.29 -16.74
CA ASP A 665 -13.65 8.43 -17.41
C ASP A 665 -12.48 8.09 -16.45
N VAL A 666 -11.52 7.30 -16.93
CA VAL A 666 -10.35 6.92 -16.11
C VAL A 666 -9.41 8.10 -15.80
N LEU A 667 -9.54 9.21 -16.53
CA LEU A 667 -8.78 10.44 -16.30
C LEU A 667 -9.50 11.39 -15.32
N GLY A 668 -10.70 11.04 -14.87
CA GLY A 668 -11.50 11.85 -13.95
C GLY A 668 -12.30 12.95 -14.63
N ASN A 669 -12.47 12.95 -15.96
CA ASN A 669 -13.36 13.90 -16.63
C ASN A 669 -14.81 13.52 -16.30
N GLN A 670 -15.48 14.40 -15.55
CA GLN A 670 -16.84 14.17 -15.06
C GLN A 670 -17.87 14.41 -16.16
N PHE A 671 -18.90 13.56 -16.19
CA PHE A 671 -20.09 13.75 -17.02
C PHE A 671 -21.35 13.26 -16.30
N LYS A 672 -22.48 13.90 -16.60
CA LYS A 672 -23.79 13.50 -16.08
C LYS A 672 -24.27 12.24 -16.79
N VAL A 673 -24.73 11.24 -16.03
CA VAL A 673 -25.24 9.99 -16.59
C VAL A 673 -26.70 10.17 -16.97
N LYS A 674 -27.05 9.87 -18.22
CA LYS A 674 -28.45 9.82 -18.66
C LYS A 674 -29.16 8.63 -17.96
N PRO A 675 -30.28 8.84 -17.26
CA PRO A 675 -31.03 7.76 -16.63
C PRO A 675 -31.44 6.71 -17.67
N SER A 676 -31.25 5.42 -17.36
CA SER A 676 -31.87 4.36 -18.17
C SER A 676 -33.37 4.32 -17.91
N LYS A 677 -34.16 3.72 -18.81
CA LYS A 677 -35.62 3.57 -18.59
C LYS A 677 -35.95 2.62 -17.45
N SER A 678 -35.06 1.67 -17.15
CA SER A 678 -35.28 0.63 -16.13
C SER A 678 -33.95 0.20 -15.48
N PRO A 679 -34.00 -0.40 -14.28
CA PRO A 679 -32.83 -0.94 -13.60
C PRO A 679 -32.26 -2.16 -14.35
N GLN A 680 -30.93 -2.32 -14.30
CA GLN A 680 -30.25 -3.51 -14.82
C GLN A 680 -30.46 -4.69 -13.87
N LEU A 681 -31.00 -5.80 -14.38
CA LEU A 681 -31.24 -7.01 -13.59
C LEU A 681 -30.35 -8.20 -13.96
N ILE A 682 -29.56 -8.10 -15.05
CA ILE A 682 -28.66 -9.16 -15.52
C ILE A 682 -27.22 -8.65 -15.56
N PHE A 683 -26.28 -9.42 -15.01
CA PHE A 683 -24.85 -9.09 -14.92
C PHE A 683 -24.02 -10.21 -15.52
N LYS A 684 -23.12 -9.89 -16.44
CA LYS A 684 -22.21 -10.89 -17.04
C LYS A 684 -21.31 -11.48 -15.96
N ARG A 685 -21.06 -12.80 -16.02
CA ARG A 685 -19.99 -13.42 -15.26
C ARG A 685 -18.69 -12.94 -15.88
N GLY A 686 -17.87 -12.21 -15.12
CA GLY A 686 -16.53 -11.85 -15.59
C GLY A 686 -15.78 -13.12 -15.98
N VAL A 687 -15.12 -13.13 -17.14
CA VAL A 687 -14.09 -14.12 -17.44
C VAL A 687 -13.04 -13.96 -16.34
N LEU A 688 -12.72 -15.07 -15.67
CA LEU A 688 -11.80 -15.10 -14.52
C LEU A 688 -10.41 -14.63 -14.91
#